data_AF-A0A2V9XDK7-F1
#
_entry.id   AF-A0A2V9XDK7-F1
#
_cell.length_a   1.000
_cell.length_b   1.000
_cell.length_c   1.000
_cell.angle_alpha   90.00
_cell.angle_beta   90.00
_cell.angle_gamma   90.00
#
_symmetry.space_group_name_H-M   'P 1'
#
loop_
_entity.id
_entity.type
_entity.pdbx_description
1 polymer ?
#
loop_
_entity_poly.entity_id
_entity_poly.type
_entity_poly.pdbx_seq_one_letter_code
_entity_poly.pdbx_strand_id
1 'polypeptide(L)'
;MKKCLSLLCCLILTHSANAQSLSSSSDVGAQHAATTSGGSTSHTVNLQGINQIQHVVFIIKENRSYDSYFGTFPGSDGATIGTMSTGQVIPLGHAPDQLPRDLPHGWFDMVTSMDGGKMDGFDLAPNVALKQGWFANAGDLLAYTQLTESDIPNYFAYARNFVLGDHMFSSLHGASFSNHLYTVAAQSAETFTLPAAPGNTSLSSWGCDTLATANVKTIDAGGNVSRKFPCVNVPTLADSLQNAGVSWKYYAPPQNTPGYIWSTLDAIDHIRNSSLWSTNVVPESQFVSDALNGNLPAVSWLVTGLFSEHPVQGSCSGENWTVQQINAIMQGPQWNSTAIFLTWDDSGGFYDHLPPTNLDIYGLGPRVPLLIISPFARAGYISHTQYEFSSVLKFIETVFNLPTLSDRDAQANDMTDSFDFTQQPLPPLVLSTRKCPLVSSAYANFGQQVVGTPSPPYTLALQNNGNTPMTLSGMTITGDFAETTACKSPLAVGAKCFIKVTFTPTATGARSGTLTVNDSDSTSPQTVSLSGMGSFVGMSTFSHAFPAFQVVNTTSPAATVTLTNNGTSSLAISSIQKIGDFAQTNTCGQSVPPQSSCTFSMTFTPKQTGSRYGAVAINSGDPASPHIVYLSGTGKAVTLSTTGLNFGTQTLGTAVVKKVTFTNHASTPMPIGAIELTGASDYTQTNNCGTSVGAGGQCVINITFQPSATGPRTGLLNVSDADFTAPQTVGLSGTGASASITFSATSLNFGLQPLSTSSVAQSVILTNNGTTAVTIQQVSASGNYGETDNCAGVTLQPSSTCTVNVVFTPASLAVIPGILTISDNATGSPQIVGLSGQGIRPVALSPANLSFGTVNVGSISASQTATLFNNLTTPITFSFSASGGYLASGSGSRPCGTTLAAKANCTIAVTFSPTTNGAVNGALTLTHGALLSPQVTSLTGTGANAATPPPFTFSPASFSFNGVVAGTTSGERNETVTNAGTSSVNISGIAASGNFTVTGSGTNPCGGPLAGGASCTVSVHFSPLVVATIQGAVTFTNDSAVNPQVLNLAGTGILPVKFTPASLTFPLQAVGTTSSVQIIALSNKLNAALTISAISASGAFAITPAGSNPCGTNVPALSQCTIGVVFNPSVRGAIPGLVTVSYGDAFSPQEVALTGTAQ
;
A
#
# COMPACT_ATOMS: atom_id res chain seq x y z
N MET A 1 6.72 -18.97 36.79
CA MET A 1 7.11 -19.56 38.10
C MET A 1 6.54 -18.64 39.19
N LYS A 2 5.40 -18.97 39.82
CA LYS A 2 5.23 -19.34 41.27
C LYS A 2 5.97 -18.36 42.22
N LYS A 3 5.38 -17.62 43.19
CA LYS A 3 4.22 -17.71 44.12
C LYS A 3 4.01 -16.31 44.81
N CYS A 4 2.78 -15.80 45.05
CA CYS A 4 2.00 -15.72 46.33
C CYS A 4 2.73 -15.10 47.55
N LEU A 5 2.16 -14.33 48.51
CA LEU A 5 0.90 -13.61 48.76
C LEU A 5 1.07 -12.89 50.15
N SER A 6 0.54 -11.66 50.30
CA SER A 6 -0.01 -10.96 51.52
C SER A 6 0.60 -11.10 52.95
N LEU A 7 0.76 -9.97 53.67
CA LEU A 7 -0.05 -9.64 54.89
C LEU A 7 0.19 -8.21 55.44
N LEU A 8 -0.89 -7.65 56.01
CA LEU A 8 -1.13 -6.36 56.68
C LEU A 8 -0.43 -6.19 58.05
N CYS A 9 0.05 -4.97 58.39
CA CYS A 9 -0.31 -4.25 59.64
C CYS A 9 0.41 -2.90 59.83
N CYS A 10 -0.39 -1.85 60.09
CA CYS A 10 -0.21 -0.69 60.98
C CYS A 10 1.22 -0.25 61.43
N LEU A 11 1.59 1.01 61.17
CA LEU A 11 1.67 2.07 62.20
C LEU A 11 2.02 3.44 61.58
N ILE A 12 1.36 4.49 62.11
CA ILE A 12 1.56 5.91 61.84
C ILE A 12 2.73 6.43 62.71
N LEU A 13 3.49 7.42 62.20
CA LEU A 13 3.97 8.65 62.88
C LEU A 13 5.45 9.02 62.63
N THR A 14 5.61 10.06 61.81
CA THR A 14 6.34 11.31 62.08
C THR A 14 7.87 11.45 61.88
N HIS A 15 8.20 12.71 61.52
CA HIS A 15 9.47 13.45 61.51
C HIS A 15 10.34 13.28 60.26
N SER A 16 10.24 14.18 59.28
CA SER A 16 10.88 15.52 59.21
C SER A 16 12.41 15.47 59.20
N ALA A 17 12.99 15.79 58.04
CA ALA A 17 14.38 16.20 57.92
C ALA A 17 14.52 17.22 56.79
N ASN A 18 14.92 18.42 57.18
CA ASN A 18 15.37 19.54 56.36
C ASN A 18 16.45 19.11 55.36
N ALA A 19 16.39 19.66 54.15
CA ALA A 19 17.58 19.94 53.35
C ALA A 19 17.47 21.38 52.82
N GLN A 20 18.34 22.23 53.38
CA GLN A 20 18.54 23.62 52.98
C GLN A 20 19.26 23.71 51.62
N SER A 21 18.71 24.58 50.77
CA SER A 21 19.34 25.54 49.86
C SER A 21 20.75 25.28 49.32
N LEU A 22 20.85 25.34 47.99
CA LEU A 22 21.91 26.07 47.28
C LEU A 22 21.26 26.95 46.21
N SER A 23 21.34 28.25 46.43
CA SER A 23 20.87 29.35 45.60
C SER A 23 21.99 29.87 44.68
N SER A 24 21.64 30.26 43.45
CA SER A 24 22.29 31.41 42.78
C SER A 24 21.39 31.96 41.65
N SER A 25 20.75 33.09 41.97
CA SER A 25 20.38 34.29 41.16
C SER A 25 20.57 34.26 39.63
N SER A 26 19.69 34.83 38.80
CA SER A 26 19.24 36.24 38.88
C SER A 26 17.91 36.54 38.16
N ASP A 27 17.07 37.31 38.87
CA ASP A 27 15.79 37.92 38.48
C ASP A 27 15.85 38.90 37.29
N VAL A 28 14.77 38.90 36.50
CA VAL A 28 14.08 40.11 36.02
C VAL A 28 12.57 39.88 36.23
N GLY A 29 11.96 40.70 37.08
CA GLY A 29 10.70 40.41 37.76
C GLY A 29 9.42 40.52 36.93
N ALA A 30 8.47 39.65 37.28
CA ALA A 30 7.04 39.87 37.10
C ALA A 30 6.44 39.99 38.51
N GLN A 31 5.82 41.13 38.80
CA GLN A 31 5.07 41.34 40.03
C GLN A 31 3.90 40.34 40.07
N HIS A 32 3.98 39.36 40.96
CA HIS A 32 2.80 38.63 41.41
C HIS A 32 1.92 39.60 42.20
N ALA A 33 0.76 39.93 41.63
CA ALA A 33 -0.36 40.40 42.43
C ALA A 33 -0.69 39.29 43.43
N ALA A 34 -0.48 39.57 44.71
CA ALA A 34 -0.90 38.71 45.79
C ALA A 34 -2.43 38.56 45.71
N THR A 35 -2.89 37.39 45.29
CA THR A 35 -4.24 36.94 45.59
C THR A 35 -4.33 36.77 47.09
N THR A 36 -5.08 37.67 47.72
CA THR A 36 -5.61 37.44 49.05
C THR A 36 -6.31 36.09 49.02
N SER A 37 -5.82 35.14 49.81
CA SER A 37 -6.54 33.93 50.18
C SER A 37 -7.82 34.36 50.89
N GLY A 38 -8.90 34.55 50.14
CA GLY A 38 -10.24 34.61 50.67
C GLY A 38 -10.48 33.30 51.40
N GLY A 39 -10.70 33.38 52.72
CA GLY A 39 -10.97 32.21 53.53
C GLY A 39 -12.14 31.44 52.94
N SER A 40 -11.90 30.16 52.63
CA SER A 40 -12.96 29.18 52.42
C SER A 40 -13.76 29.09 53.71
N THR A 41 -14.87 29.82 53.79
CA THR A 41 -15.99 29.41 54.61
C THR A 41 -16.50 28.12 53.97
N SER A 42 -16.13 26.99 54.58
CA SER A 42 -16.73 25.69 54.28
C SER A 42 -18.23 25.79 54.53
N HIS A 43 -18.98 26.11 53.47
CA HIS A 43 -20.40 25.81 53.42
C HIS A 43 -20.49 24.29 53.23
N THR A 44 -20.78 23.57 54.31
CA THR A 44 -21.25 22.18 54.23
C THR A 44 -22.47 22.16 53.31
N VAL A 45 -22.28 21.69 52.08
CA VAL A 45 -23.34 21.50 51.07
C VAL A 45 -24.37 20.55 51.67
N ASN A 46 -25.59 21.02 51.88
CA ASN A 46 -26.69 20.17 52.29
C ASN A 46 -27.28 19.46 51.07
N LEU A 47 -26.71 18.29 50.71
CA LEU A 47 -27.24 17.43 49.64
C LEU A 47 -28.60 16.80 49.97
N GLN A 48 -29.14 17.05 51.17
CA GLN A 48 -30.43 16.53 51.59
C GLN A 48 -31.54 17.06 50.68
N GLY A 49 -32.17 16.16 49.93
CA GLY A 49 -33.26 16.49 49.01
C GLY A 49 -32.86 16.59 47.54
N ILE A 50 -31.59 16.37 47.18
CA ILE A 50 -31.13 16.35 45.77
C ILE A 50 -31.85 15.27 44.93
N ASN A 51 -32.28 14.17 45.57
CA ASN A 51 -33.08 13.10 44.97
C ASN A 51 -34.51 13.52 44.56
N GLN A 52 -34.92 14.76 44.85
CA GLN A 52 -36.14 15.35 44.28
C GLN A 52 -36.01 15.60 42.78
N ILE A 53 -34.77 15.78 42.29
CA ILE A 53 -34.48 15.81 40.86
C ILE A 53 -34.49 14.36 40.33
N GLN A 54 -35.38 14.10 39.38
CA GLN A 54 -35.48 12.81 38.69
C GLN A 54 -35.17 12.92 37.20
N HIS A 55 -35.22 14.15 36.66
CA HIS A 55 -34.95 14.45 35.26
C HIS A 55 -33.92 15.57 35.17
N VAL A 56 -32.85 15.35 34.42
CA VAL A 56 -31.89 16.39 34.05
C VAL A 56 -31.93 16.59 32.54
N VAL A 57 -32.11 17.83 32.10
CA VAL A 57 -32.12 18.21 30.67
C VAL A 57 -30.94 19.14 30.42
N PHE A 58 -30.00 18.73 29.59
CA PHE A 58 -28.85 19.52 29.18
C PHE A 58 -29.03 20.01 27.74
N ILE A 59 -29.36 21.29 27.59
CA ILE A 59 -29.56 21.96 26.30
C ILE A 59 -28.27 22.68 25.94
N ILE A 60 -27.69 22.32 24.80
CA ILE A 60 -26.40 22.85 24.34
C ILE A 60 -26.63 23.58 23.02
N LYS A 61 -26.34 24.89 23.03
CA LYS A 61 -26.52 25.85 21.94
C LYS A 61 -25.15 26.26 21.37
N GLU A 62 -25.16 27.11 20.34
CA GLU A 62 -23.98 27.52 19.56
C GLU A 62 -24.08 29.03 19.26
N ASN A 63 -23.03 29.80 19.00
CA ASN A 63 -21.84 29.96 19.82
C ASN A 63 -21.91 31.40 20.35
N ARG A 64 -21.76 31.60 21.65
CA ARG A 64 -21.94 32.91 22.31
C ARG A 64 -21.06 33.01 23.54
N SER A 65 -20.38 34.15 23.69
CA SER A 65 -19.73 34.49 24.96
C SER A 65 -20.76 34.96 25.99
N TYR A 66 -20.41 34.89 27.27
CA TYR A 66 -21.26 35.42 28.33
C TYR A 66 -21.56 36.91 28.11
N ASP A 67 -20.52 37.73 27.90
CA ASP A 67 -20.68 39.17 27.70
C ASP A 67 -21.50 39.52 26.45
N SER A 68 -21.49 38.68 25.41
CA SER A 68 -22.31 38.91 24.21
C SER A 68 -23.82 38.86 24.46
N TYR A 69 -24.28 38.11 25.48
CA TYR A 69 -25.71 37.96 25.79
C TYR A 69 -26.10 38.61 27.12
N PHE A 70 -25.33 38.37 28.18
CA PHE A 70 -25.67 38.78 29.54
C PHE A 70 -24.70 39.83 30.10
N GLY A 71 -23.81 40.41 29.27
CA GLY A 71 -22.91 41.49 29.71
C GLY A 71 -23.65 42.71 30.29
N THR A 72 -24.91 42.93 29.89
CA THR A 72 -25.79 43.98 30.40
C THR A 72 -26.75 43.54 31.52
N PHE A 73 -26.69 42.28 31.95
CA PHE A 73 -27.60 41.77 32.99
C PHE A 73 -27.28 42.40 34.36
N PRO A 74 -28.27 42.96 35.07
CA PRO A 74 -28.00 43.66 36.34
C PRO A 74 -27.45 42.73 37.42
N GLY A 75 -26.30 43.10 38.00
CA GLY A 75 -25.71 42.41 39.15
C GLY A 75 -24.82 41.22 38.81
N SER A 76 -24.71 40.84 37.53
CA SER A 76 -23.72 39.85 37.10
C SER A 76 -22.36 40.48 36.83
N ASP A 77 -21.33 39.65 36.78
CA ASP A 77 -19.99 40.00 36.31
C ASP A 77 -19.94 40.12 34.78
N GLY A 78 -20.64 41.11 34.23
CA GLY A 78 -20.73 41.39 32.81
C GLY A 78 -19.98 42.65 32.39
N ALA A 79 -19.47 42.69 31.17
CA ALA A 79 -18.82 43.87 30.59
C ALA A 79 -19.66 44.53 29.49
N THR A 80 -19.61 45.87 29.43
CA THR A 80 -20.17 46.68 28.33
C THR A 80 -19.12 47.47 27.56
N ILE A 81 -17.85 47.28 27.91
CA ILE A 81 -16.67 47.84 27.26
C ILE A 81 -15.66 46.72 27.04
N GLY A 82 -14.85 46.81 25.99
CA GLY A 82 -13.76 45.88 25.70
C GLY A 82 -12.47 46.60 25.38
N THR A 83 -11.35 45.92 25.58
CA THR A 83 -10.01 46.43 25.24
C THR A 83 -9.55 45.79 23.95
N MET A 84 -9.15 46.60 22.97
CA MET A 84 -8.56 46.14 21.71
C MET A 84 -7.05 45.91 21.82
N SER A 85 -6.47 45.24 20.83
CA SER A 85 -5.03 44.94 20.76
C SER A 85 -4.13 46.18 20.68
N THR A 86 -4.71 47.32 20.34
CA THR A 86 -4.08 48.65 20.36
C THR A 86 -3.99 49.26 21.77
N GLY A 87 -4.63 48.65 22.77
CA GLY A 87 -4.86 49.19 24.10
C GLY A 87 -6.04 50.16 24.18
N GLN A 88 -6.77 50.37 23.08
CA GLN A 88 -7.96 51.22 23.07
C GLN A 88 -9.14 50.52 23.77
N VAL A 89 -9.76 51.22 24.70
CA VAL A 89 -11.02 50.77 25.34
C VAL A 89 -12.19 51.31 24.52
N ILE A 90 -13.06 50.40 24.05
CA ILE A 90 -14.23 50.72 23.24
C ILE A 90 -15.51 50.21 23.92
N PRO A 91 -16.66 50.88 23.73
CA PRO A 91 -17.94 50.29 24.10
C PRO A 91 -18.22 49.05 23.24
N LEU A 92 -18.83 48.03 23.84
CA LEU A 92 -19.37 46.90 23.07
C LEU A 92 -20.58 47.41 22.28
N GLY A 93 -20.53 47.24 20.96
CA GLY A 93 -21.59 47.65 20.05
C GLY A 93 -22.85 46.80 20.21
N HIS A 94 -23.96 47.23 19.62
CA HIS A 94 -25.16 46.40 19.54
C HIS A 94 -24.98 45.31 18.47
N ALA A 95 -25.17 44.05 18.86
CA ALA A 95 -25.09 42.92 17.94
C ALA A 95 -26.38 42.78 17.12
N PRO A 96 -26.31 42.45 15.82
CA PRO A 96 -27.51 42.15 15.05
C PRO A 96 -28.08 40.77 15.41
N ASP A 97 -29.38 40.57 15.17
CA ASP A 97 -30.04 39.28 15.46
C ASP A 97 -29.38 38.11 14.71
N GLN A 98 -29.20 38.26 13.39
CA GLN A 98 -28.38 37.38 12.56
C GLN A 98 -27.07 38.09 12.21
N LEU A 99 -25.95 37.48 12.58
CA LEU A 99 -24.65 38.00 12.16
C LEU A 99 -24.49 37.90 10.63
N PRO A 100 -23.79 38.86 9.99
CA PRO A 100 -23.50 38.77 8.56
C PRO A 100 -22.56 37.62 8.19
N ARG A 101 -21.82 37.09 9.17
CA ARG A 101 -20.84 36.02 9.01
C ARG A 101 -20.59 35.32 10.34
N ASP A 102 -19.88 34.21 10.28
CA ASP A 102 -19.33 33.56 11.47
C ASP A 102 -17.96 34.16 11.83
N LEU A 103 -17.66 34.19 13.13
CA LEU A 103 -16.42 34.77 13.66
C LEU A 103 -15.41 33.64 13.92
N PRO A 104 -14.10 33.84 13.71
CA PRO A 104 -13.10 32.82 14.02
C PRO A 104 -13.07 32.47 15.51
N HIS A 105 -13.32 31.20 15.83
CA HIS A 105 -13.33 30.65 17.19
C HIS A 105 -12.61 29.30 17.28
N GLY A 106 -11.68 29.02 16.37
CA GLY A 106 -10.79 27.88 16.50
C GLY A 106 -9.84 28.05 17.68
N TRP A 107 -9.25 26.93 18.14
CA TRP A 107 -8.29 26.90 19.25
C TRP A 107 -7.22 28.00 19.17
N PHE A 108 -6.60 28.18 18.00
CA PHE A 108 -5.53 29.17 17.81
C PHE A 108 -6.04 30.60 17.77
N ASP A 109 -7.28 30.79 17.31
CA ASP A 109 -7.93 32.09 17.28
C ASP A 109 -8.23 32.55 18.70
N MET A 110 -8.69 31.64 19.56
CA MET A 110 -8.99 31.92 20.96
C MET A 110 -7.72 32.08 21.81
N VAL A 111 -6.68 31.28 21.59
CA VAL A 111 -5.36 31.50 22.21
C VAL A 111 -4.82 32.91 21.90
N THR A 112 -5.03 33.38 20.66
CA THR A 112 -4.66 34.75 20.28
C THR A 112 -5.56 35.78 20.95
N SER A 113 -6.87 35.57 20.92
CA SER A 113 -7.85 36.54 21.42
C SER A 113 -7.70 36.77 22.93
N MET A 114 -7.36 35.73 23.67
CA MET A 114 -7.11 35.80 25.11
C MET A 114 -5.75 36.42 25.47
N ASP A 115 -4.78 36.45 24.55
CA ASP A 115 -3.41 36.99 24.70
C ASP A 115 -2.77 36.72 26.08
N GLY A 116 -2.78 35.46 26.52
CA GLY A 116 -2.21 35.07 27.81
C GLY A 116 -2.94 35.67 29.03
N GLY A 117 -4.23 35.94 28.90
CA GLY A 117 -5.11 36.45 29.96
C GLY A 117 -5.31 37.96 29.94
N LYS A 118 -4.77 38.69 28.95
CA LYS A 118 -5.06 40.13 28.79
C LYS A 118 -6.43 40.40 28.18
N MET A 119 -6.97 39.42 27.45
CA MET A 119 -8.29 39.51 26.80
C MET A 119 -8.40 40.73 25.87
N ASP A 120 -7.34 41.03 25.12
CA ASP A 120 -7.27 42.21 24.24
C ASP A 120 -7.03 41.85 22.77
N GLY A 121 -7.08 40.56 22.39
CA GLY A 121 -6.77 40.11 21.02
C GLY A 121 -7.97 39.89 20.11
N PHE A 122 -9.21 40.13 20.57
CA PHE A 122 -10.43 39.78 19.85
C PHE A 122 -10.65 40.59 18.55
N ASP A 123 -9.92 41.67 18.31
CA ASP A 123 -9.92 42.42 17.04
C ASP A 123 -8.94 41.83 16.01
N LEU A 124 -7.98 41.01 16.45
CA LEU A 124 -6.94 40.45 15.60
C LEU A 124 -7.38 39.15 14.91
N ALA A 125 -7.93 38.21 15.69
CA ALA A 125 -8.36 36.90 15.20
C ALA A 125 -9.41 36.95 14.06
N PRO A 126 -10.37 37.89 14.03
CA PRO A 126 -11.40 37.93 12.99
C PRO A 126 -10.95 38.43 11.62
N ASN A 127 -9.76 39.04 11.49
CA ASN A 127 -9.40 39.80 10.29
C ASN A 127 -8.66 39.02 9.19
N VAL A 128 -8.34 37.74 9.39
CA VAL A 128 -7.32 37.11 8.55
C VAL A 128 -7.47 35.61 8.26
N ALA A 129 -8.67 35.04 8.47
CA ALA A 129 -8.99 33.70 8.00
C ALA A 129 -9.04 33.63 6.45
N LEU A 130 -7.88 33.27 5.88
CA LEU A 130 -7.69 32.40 4.72
C LEU A 130 -8.85 32.35 3.70
N LYS A 131 -8.72 33.01 2.53
CA LYS A 131 -9.27 32.64 1.19
C LYS A 131 -10.73 32.13 1.05
N GLN A 132 -11.52 32.02 2.09
CA GLN A 132 -12.86 31.44 2.12
C GLN A 132 -13.79 32.55 2.59
N GLY A 133 -14.65 33.01 1.70
CA GLY A 133 -15.45 34.24 1.82
C GLY A 133 -16.53 34.25 2.91
N TRP A 134 -16.33 33.56 4.04
CA TRP A 134 -17.28 33.44 5.15
C TRP A 134 -16.77 33.99 6.49
N PHE A 135 -15.48 34.35 6.65
CA PHE A 135 -14.90 34.71 7.97
C PHE A 135 -14.12 36.04 8.00
N ALA A 136 -14.17 36.85 6.94
CA ALA A 136 -13.38 38.06 6.84
C ALA A 136 -14.01 39.23 7.61
N ASN A 137 -13.30 39.78 8.59
CA ASN A 137 -13.61 41.07 9.19
C ASN A 137 -13.22 42.23 8.24
N ALA A 138 -14.08 43.25 8.19
CA ALA A 138 -13.94 44.46 7.38
C ALA A 138 -13.47 45.67 8.22
N GLY A 139 -12.90 45.44 9.40
CA GLY A 139 -12.68 46.46 10.42
C GLY A 139 -13.98 46.86 11.14
N ASP A 140 -14.97 45.99 11.21
CA ASP A 140 -16.33 46.29 11.71
C ASP A 140 -16.53 46.04 13.21
N LEU A 141 -15.50 45.50 13.89
CA LEU A 141 -15.50 45.19 15.33
C LEU A 141 -16.64 44.27 15.78
N LEU A 142 -17.12 43.38 14.91
CA LEU A 142 -18.24 42.49 15.20
C LEU A 142 -18.05 41.59 16.43
N ALA A 143 -16.80 41.19 16.74
CA ALA A 143 -16.48 40.44 17.96
C ALA A 143 -16.74 41.25 19.25
N TYR A 144 -16.71 42.58 19.19
CA TYR A 144 -17.00 43.49 20.30
C TYR A 144 -18.45 43.97 20.23
N THR A 145 -19.40 43.05 20.08
CA THR A 145 -20.83 43.37 20.09
C THR A 145 -21.58 42.51 21.08
N GLN A 146 -22.69 43.05 21.61
CA GLN A 146 -23.54 42.41 22.60
C GLN A 146 -25.02 42.65 22.27
N LEU A 147 -25.87 41.71 22.68
CA LEU A 147 -27.32 41.86 22.74
C LEU A 147 -27.73 42.44 24.08
N THR A 148 -28.93 43.02 24.11
CA THR A 148 -29.55 43.57 25.31
C THR A 148 -30.81 42.79 25.67
N GLU A 149 -31.39 43.09 26.83
CA GLU A 149 -32.65 42.48 27.25
C GLU A 149 -33.77 42.58 26.21
N SER A 150 -33.90 43.71 25.51
CA SER A 150 -34.93 43.85 24.46
C SER A 150 -34.72 42.89 23.29
N ASP A 151 -33.49 42.42 23.09
CA ASP A 151 -33.11 41.52 22.01
C ASP A 151 -33.20 40.04 22.39
N ILE A 152 -33.19 39.67 23.67
CA ILE A 152 -33.34 38.30 24.20
C ILE A 152 -34.12 38.29 25.55
N PRO A 153 -35.37 38.79 25.56
CA PRO A 153 -36.11 39.04 26.80
C PRO A 153 -36.50 37.76 27.54
N ASN A 154 -36.64 36.61 26.86
CA ASN A 154 -37.04 35.37 27.52
C ASN A 154 -35.84 34.74 28.26
N TYR A 155 -34.62 34.82 27.72
CA TYR A 155 -33.40 34.46 28.42
C TYR A 155 -33.17 35.32 29.67
N PHE A 156 -33.38 36.63 29.58
CA PHE A 156 -33.34 37.53 30.75
C PHE A 156 -34.45 37.20 31.75
N ALA A 157 -35.65 36.82 31.29
CA ALA A 157 -36.73 36.39 32.17
C ALA A 157 -36.37 35.11 32.93
N TYR A 158 -35.77 34.12 32.28
CA TYR A 158 -35.27 32.92 32.97
C TYR A 158 -34.20 33.27 34.01
N ALA A 159 -33.21 34.09 33.65
CA ALA A 159 -32.16 34.55 34.57
C ALA A 159 -32.71 35.23 35.83
N ARG A 160 -33.77 36.05 35.70
CA ARG A 160 -34.40 36.74 36.84
C ARG A 160 -35.21 35.83 37.76
N ASN A 161 -35.78 34.76 37.22
CA ASN A 161 -36.68 33.89 37.97
C ASN A 161 -35.97 32.65 38.52
N PHE A 162 -34.85 32.26 37.92
CA PHE A 162 -34.06 31.09 38.30
C PHE A 162 -32.61 31.49 38.54
N VAL A 163 -31.65 30.71 38.05
CA VAL A 163 -30.22 30.98 38.25
C VAL A 163 -29.55 31.35 36.94
N LEU A 164 -28.74 32.41 37.00
CA LEU A 164 -27.75 32.78 35.98
C LEU A 164 -26.35 32.43 36.50
N GLY A 165 -25.61 31.59 35.78
CA GLY A 165 -24.19 31.35 36.05
C GLY A 165 -23.36 32.32 35.24
N ASP A 166 -22.66 33.25 35.91
CA ASP A 166 -21.81 34.24 35.23
C ASP A 166 -20.32 33.88 35.19
N HIS A 167 -19.97 32.70 35.73
CA HIS A 167 -18.63 32.12 35.67
C HIS A 167 -18.65 30.72 35.03
N MET A 168 -19.52 30.51 34.05
CA MET A 168 -19.50 29.31 33.21
C MET A 168 -18.49 29.49 32.07
N PHE A 169 -17.51 28.60 31.97
CA PHE A 169 -16.49 28.61 30.93
C PHE A 169 -16.67 27.44 29.96
N SER A 170 -16.33 27.68 28.69
CA SER A 170 -16.13 26.57 27.77
C SER A 170 -15.00 25.67 28.28
N SER A 171 -15.15 24.35 28.15
CA SER A 171 -14.24 23.39 28.77
C SER A 171 -12.86 23.33 28.09
N LEU A 172 -12.74 23.95 26.92
CA LEU A 172 -11.51 24.08 26.15
C LEU A 172 -11.55 25.39 25.33
N HIS A 173 -10.38 25.95 25.03
CA HIS A 173 -10.23 27.19 24.24
C HIS A 173 -10.87 27.14 22.85
N GLY A 174 -10.96 25.95 22.25
CA GLY A 174 -11.30 25.76 20.84
C GLY A 174 -12.80 25.65 20.55
N ALA A 175 -13.09 25.20 19.34
CA ALA A 175 -14.45 25.19 18.78
C ALA A 175 -15.27 23.96 19.18
N SER A 176 -16.53 23.95 18.73
CA SER A 176 -17.61 23.02 19.04
C SER A 176 -17.22 21.55 19.20
N PHE A 177 -16.56 20.92 18.23
CA PHE A 177 -16.35 19.46 18.25
C PHE A 177 -15.72 18.95 19.58
N SER A 178 -14.66 19.61 20.04
CA SER A 178 -13.96 19.20 21.26
C SER A 178 -14.70 19.63 22.53
N ASN A 179 -15.39 20.78 22.52
CA ASN A 179 -16.20 21.25 23.64
C ASN A 179 -17.45 20.37 23.85
N HIS A 180 -18.10 19.95 22.76
CA HIS A 180 -19.20 19.00 22.79
C HIS A 180 -18.80 17.66 23.43
N LEU A 181 -17.59 17.14 23.17
CA LEU A 181 -17.11 15.93 23.83
C LEU A 181 -17.07 16.06 25.36
N TYR A 182 -16.72 17.23 25.90
CA TYR A 182 -16.82 17.48 27.36
C TYR A 182 -18.24 17.37 27.89
N THR A 183 -19.27 17.71 27.09
CA THR A 183 -20.68 17.61 27.50
C THR A 183 -21.23 16.18 27.62
N VAL A 184 -20.47 15.18 27.15
CA VAL A 184 -20.86 13.76 27.25
C VAL A 184 -19.80 12.89 27.94
N ALA A 185 -18.53 13.32 27.98
CA ALA A 185 -17.41 12.50 28.43
C ALA A 185 -16.48 13.17 29.45
N ALA A 186 -16.70 14.45 29.80
CA ALA A 186 -15.80 15.24 30.65
C ALA A 186 -14.33 15.24 30.16
N GLN A 187 -14.11 15.05 28.86
CA GLN A 187 -12.80 15.09 28.21
C GLN A 187 -12.98 15.32 26.70
N SER A 188 -11.93 15.78 26.02
CA SER A 188 -11.94 15.99 24.56
C SER A 188 -11.40 14.80 23.75
N ALA A 189 -11.05 13.67 24.38
CA ALA A 189 -10.35 12.55 23.74
C ALA A 189 -9.06 12.98 23.01
N GLU A 190 -8.32 13.89 23.65
CA GLU A 190 -7.12 14.57 23.15
C GLU A 190 -7.35 15.58 22.01
N THR A 191 -8.57 15.70 21.50
CA THR A 191 -8.88 16.58 20.37
C THR A 191 -8.94 18.04 20.80
N PHE A 192 -8.54 18.94 19.90
CA PHE A 192 -8.61 20.38 20.19
C PHE A 192 -8.95 21.25 18.98
N THR A 193 -9.26 20.65 17.82
CA THR A 193 -9.65 21.37 16.60
C THR A 193 -10.93 20.79 16.03
N LEU A 194 -11.52 21.49 15.05
CA LEU A 194 -12.58 20.90 14.24
C LEU A 194 -12.03 19.80 13.31
N PRO A 195 -12.81 18.74 13.04
CA PRO A 195 -12.48 17.75 12.02
C PRO A 195 -12.45 18.37 10.60
N ALA A 196 -11.47 17.95 9.80
CA ALA A 196 -11.32 18.39 8.41
C ALA A 196 -10.74 17.27 7.52
N ALA A 197 -11.04 17.31 6.22
CA ALA A 197 -10.48 16.41 5.22
C ALA A 197 -9.56 17.17 4.25
N PRO A 198 -8.61 16.49 3.56
CA PRO A 198 -7.77 17.14 2.55
C PRO A 198 -8.61 17.86 1.48
N GLY A 199 -8.47 19.19 1.40
CA GLY A 199 -9.22 20.03 0.46
C GLY A 199 -10.68 20.30 0.84
N ASN A 200 -11.17 19.77 1.98
CA ASN A 200 -12.52 20.04 2.47
C ASN A 200 -12.52 20.37 3.98
N THR A 201 -12.90 21.60 4.29
CA THR A 201 -12.97 22.15 5.66
C THR A 201 -14.40 22.25 6.20
N SER A 202 -15.41 21.93 5.37
CA SER A 202 -16.83 21.94 5.76
C SER A 202 -17.40 20.53 5.53
N LEU A 203 -17.39 19.74 6.60
CA LEU A 203 -17.87 18.36 6.58
C LEU A 203 -19.35 18.32 6.98
N SER A 204 -20.12 17.42 6.38
CA SER A 204 -21.54 17.20 6.73
C SER A 204 -21.72 16.34 7.99
N SER A 205 -20.65 15.70 8.46
CA SER A 205 -20.55 15.00 9.74
C SER A 205 -19.12 15.13 10.30
N TRP A 206 -18.99 15.10 11.63
CA TRP A 206 -17.71 15.19 12.33
C TRP A 206 -17.25 13.88 12.98
N GLY A 207 -18.16 13.01 13.42
CA GLY A 207 -17.85 11.78 14.14
C GLY A 207 -17.55 10.58 13.23
N CYS A 208 -17.97 9.40 13.67
CA CYS A 208 -17.74 8.14 12.94
C CYS A 208 -18.39 8.09 11.56
N ASP A 209 -19.42 8.90 11.31
CA ASP A 209 -20.08 9.01 10.01
C ASP A 209 -19.38 9.92 8.99
N THR A 210 -18.24 10.53 9.37
CA THR A 210 -17.52 11.42 8.47
C THR A 210 -16.73 10.69 7.37
N LEU A 211 -16.14 11.46 6.45
CA LEU A 211 -15.27 10.93 5.40
C LEU A 211 -14.06 10.19 6.00
N ALA A 212 -13.72 9.00 5.50
CA ALA A 212 -12.57 8.22 5.98
C ALA A 212 -11.21 8.94 5.86
N THR A 213 -11.13 10.01 5.05
CA THR A 213 -9.94 10.86 4.91
C THR A 213 -9.92 12.04 5.88
N ALA A 214 -11.01 12.29 6.60
CA ALA A 214 -11.09 13.31 7.62
C ALA A 214 -10.21 12.97 8.81
N ASN A 215 -9.70 14.00 9.46
CA ASN A 215 -8.93 13.89 10.67
C ASN A 215 -9.15 15.12 11.54
N VAL A 216 -8.92 14.94 12.84
CA VAL A 216 -8.87 15.99 13.84
C VAL A 216 -7.47 16.03 14.45
N LYS A 217 -6.98 17.23 14.79
CA LYS A 217 -5.71 17.33 15.51
C LYS A 217 -5.92 16.95 16.97
N THR A 218 -4.98 16.17 17.48
CA THR A 218 -4.91 15.77 18.88
C THR A 218 -3.62 16.26 19.51
N ILE A 219 -3.66 16.62 20.79
CA ILE A 219 -2.48 17.00 21.58
C ILE A 219 -2.43 16.10 22.81
N ASP A 220 -1.32 15.39 22.99
CA ASP A 220 -1.11 14.52 24.15
C ASP A 220 -0.63 15.32 25.37
N ALA A 221 -0.52 14.66 26.53
CA ALA A 221 -0.05 15.29 27.77
C ALA A 221 1.39 15.84 27.69
N GLY A 222 2.19 15.39 26.73
CA GLY A 222 3.53 15.90 26.44
C GLY A 222 3.54 17.11 25.49
N GLY A 223 2.38 17.52 24.99
CA GLY A 223 2.22 18.59 24.02
C GLY A 223 2.48 18.18 22.57
N ASN A 224 2.62 16.89 22.28
CA ASN A 224 2.85 16.42 20.91
C ASN A 224 1.54 16.45 20.13
N VAL A 225 1.58 17.07 18.95
CA VAL A 225 0.43 17.17 18.06
C VAL A 225 0.46 16.02 17.05
N SER A 226 -0.66 15.31 16.97
CA SER A 226 -0.90 14.24 16.01
C SER A 226 -2.25 14.42 15.31
N ARG A 227 -2.61 13.50 14.43
CA ARG A 227 -3.91 13.49 13.74
C ARG A 227 -4.56 12.14 13.92
N LYS A 228 -5.84 12.14 14.28
CA LYS A 228 -6.66 10.93 14.43
C LYS A 228 -7.94 11.06 13.61
N PHE A 229 -8.51 9.93 13.19
CA PHE A 229 -9.86 9.90 12.67
C PHE A 229 -10.82 10.31 13.80
N PRO A 230 -11.80 11.21 13.59
CA PRO A 230 -12.63 11.81 14.64
C PRO A 230 -13.74 10.86 15.16
N CYS A 231 -13.48 9.56 15.20
CA CYS A 231 -14.30 8.53 15.83
C CYS A 231 -13.50 7.98 17.01
N VAL A 232 -13.82 8.44 18.21
CA VAL A 232 -13.08 8.17 19.43
C VAL A 232 -13.77 7.11 20.27
N ASN A 233 -13.01 6.48 21.15
CA ASN A 233 -13.52 5.41 22.01
C ASN A 233 -13.16 5.70 23.47
N VAL A 234 -13.86 6.67 24.06
CA VAL A 234 -13.68 7.12 25.46
C VAL A 234 -14.95 6.88 26.28
N PRO A 235 -14.86 6.62 27.59
CA PRO A 235 -16.04 6.49 28.46
C PRO A 235 -16.89 7.77 28.46
N THR A 236 -18.20 7.59 28.48
CA THR A 236 -19.19 8.67 28.49
C THR A 236 -20.15 8.53 29.67
N LEU A 237 -20.85 9.62 29.99
CA LEU A 237 -21.93 9.60 30.97
C LEU A 237 -23.07 8.68 30.51
N ALA A 238 -23.30 8.56 29.20
CA ALA A 238 -24.27 7.61 28.64
C ALA A 238 -23.94 6.16 29.03
N ASP A 239 -22.65 5.78 29.09
CA ASP A 239 -22.22 4.46 29.57
C ASP A 239 -22.53 4.27 31.05
N SER A 240 -22.21 5.27 31.89
CA SER A 240 -22.50 5.24 33.32
C SER A 240 -24.00 5.10 33.59
N LEU A 241 -24.84 5.84 32.86
CA LEU A 241 -26.30 5.77 32.95
C LEU A 241 -26.82 4.41 32.48
N GLN A 242 -26.34 3.92 31.34
CA GLN A 242 -26.70 2.62 30.79
C GLN A 242 -26.38 1.48 31.77
N ASN A 243 -25.19 1.53 32.40
CA ASN A 243 -24.75 0.53 33.37
C ASN A 243 -25.54 0.59 34.69
N ALA A 244 -25.97 1.80 35.10
CA ALA A 244 -26.80 2.00 36.28
C ALA A 244 -28.30 1.72 36.03
N GLY A 245 -28.70 1.43 34.79
CA GLY A 245 -30.12 1.27 34.42
C GLY A 245 -30.93 2.56 34.50
N VAL A 246 -30.26 3.71 34.42
CA VAL A 246 -30.88 5.04 34.39
C VAL A 246 -31.23 5.39 32.96
N SER A 247 -32.49 5.76 32.69
CA SER A 247 -32.93 6.05 31.33
C SER A 247 -32.31 7.33 30.79
N TRP A 248 -31.87 7.32 29.54
CA TRP A 248 -31.25 8.47 28.90
C TRP A 248 -31.60 8.55 27.42
N LYS A 249 -31.62 9.77 26.86
CA LYS A 249 -31.70 10.01 25.41
C LYS A 249 -30.85 11.20 24.99
N TYR A 250 -30.37 11.15 23.76
CA TYR A 250 -29.70 12.25 23.08
C TYR A 250 -30.57 12.71 21.91
N TYR A 251 -31.11 13.90 22.00
CA TYR A 251 -32.00 14.51 21.01
C TYR A 251 -31.17 15.39 20.07
N ALA A 252 -31.06 15.01 18.79
CA ALA A 252 -30.20 15.68 17.83
C ALA A 252 -30.80 15.73 16.42
N PRO A 253 -30.33 16.66 15.55
CA PRO A 253 -30.65 16.61 14.12
C PRO A 253 -30.27 15.25 13.52
N PRO A 254 -31.11 14.62 12.67
CA PRO A 254 -30.76 13.37 12.00
C PRO A 254 -29.58 13.49 11.04
N GLN A 255 -28.97 12.35 10.69
CA GLN A 255 -27.91 12.29 9.69
C GLN A 255 -28.31 13.00 8.38
N ASN A 256 -27.39 13.78 7.80
CA ASN A 256 -27.57 14.59 6.59
C ASN A 256 -28.54 15.77 6.73
N THR A 257 -28.93 16.15 7.95
CA THR A 257 -29.66 17.40 8.21
C THR A 257 -28.72 18.46 8.79
N PRO A 258 -28.99 19.77 8.57
CA PRO A 258 -28.20 20.83 9.19
C PRO A 258 -28.10 20.64 10.70
N GLY A 259 -26.89 20.75 11.26
CA GLY A 259 -26.61 20.54 12.68
C GLY A 259 -26.28 19.12 13.10
N TYR A 260 -26.31 18.13 12.19
CA TYR A 260 -25.89 16.77 12.53
C TYR A 260 -24.46 16.70 13.10
N ILE A 261 -23.59 17.63 12.69
CA ILE A 261 -22.23 17.79 13.19
C ILE A 261 -22.14 17.95 14.72
N TRP A 262 -23.19 18.45 15.38
CA TRP A 262 -23.28 18.61 16.84
C TRP A 262 -23.91 17.40 17.55
N SER A 263 -24.21 16.32 16.82
CA SER A 263 -24.61 15.05 17.41
C SER A 263 -23.38 14.33 17.97
N THR A 264 -22.92 14.74 19.16
CA THR A 264 -21.62 14.33 19.72
C THR A 264 -21.47 12.83 19.88
N LEU A 265 -22.55 12.11 20.18
CA LEU A 265 -22.50 10.65 20.31
C LEU A 265 -22.17 9.93 18.99
N ASP A 266 -22.26 10.61 17.83
CA ASP A 266 -21.72 10.09 16.55
C ASP A 266 -20.20 9.94 16.62
N ALA A 267 -19.51 10.74 17.42
CA ALA A 267 -18.06 10.65 17.60
C ALA A 267 -17.64 9.53 18.56
N ILE A 268 -18.58 8.85 19.24
CA ILE A 268 -18.29 7.80 20.22
C ILE A 268 -18.51 6.43 19.58
N ASP A 269 -17.42 5.76 19.20
CA ASP A 269 -17.43 4.52 18.39
C ASP A 269 -18.36 3.44 18.95
N HIS A 270 -18.22 3.09 20.24
CA HIS A 270 -18.99 2.02 20.86
C HIS A 270 -20.47 2.36 21.06
N ILE A 271 -20.86 3.64 21.04
CA ILE A 271 -22.27 4.04 21.03
C ILE A 271 -22.80 4.04 19.61
N ARG A 272 -22.13 4.75 18.70
CA ARG A 272 -22.55 4.91 17.30
C ARG A 272 -22.70 3.58 16.57
N ASN A 273 -21.81 2.63 16.85
CA ASN A 273 -21.79 1.30 16.22
C ASN A 273 -22.49 0.21 17.04
N SER A 274 -23.31 0.57 18.03
CA SER A 274 -24.12 -0.38 18.80
C SER A 274 -25.62 -0.10 18.72
N SER A 275 -26.43 -0.97 19.34
CA SER A 275 -27.89 -0.77 19.42
C SER A 275 -28.29 0.44 20.26
N LEU A 276 -27.37 1.00 21.05
CA LEU A 276 -27.62 2.21 21.85
C LEU A 276 -27.88 3.41 20.94
N TRP A 277 -27.19 3.52 19.79
CA TRP A 277 -27.45 4.58 18.82
C TRP A 277 -28.92 4.63 18.39
N SER A 278 -29.44 3.51 17.86
CA SER A 278 -30.81 3.48 17.34
C SER A 278 -31.90 3.51 18.42
N THR A 279 -31.54 3.24 19.68
CA THR A 279 -32.49 3.18 20.81
C THR A 279 -32.56 4.51 21.56
N ASN A 280 -31.42 5.20 21.71
CA ASN A 280 -31.29 6.34 22.62
C ASN A 280 -30.93 7.64 21.89
N VAL A 281 -30.41 7.61 20.66
CA VAL A 281 -30.18 8.82 19.85
C VAL A 281 -31.36 9.02 18.91
N VAL A 282 -32.11 10.09 19.14
CA VAL A 282 -33.41 10.33 18.49
C VAL A 282 -33.47 11.73 17.85
N PRO A 283 -34.35 11.94 16.86
CA PRO A 283 -34.52 13.26 16.26
C PRO A 283 -34.89 14.33 17.29
N GLU A 284 -34.26 15.50 17.22
CA GLU A 284 -34.53 16.64 18.10
C GLU A 284 -36.03 17.05 18.13
N SER A 285 -36.75 16.86 17.02
CA SER A 285 -38.17 17.17 16.91
C SER A 285 -39.07 16.32 17.82
N GLN A 286 -38.55 15.22 18.36
CA GLN A 286 -39.28 14.37 19.31
C GLN A 286 -39.36 14.99 20.72
N PHE A 287 -38.42 15.88 21.09
CA PHE A 287 -38.26 16.35 22.47
C PHE A 287 -39.54 16.98 23.05
N VAL A 288 -40.17 17.91 22.33
CA VAL A 288 -41.43 18.56 22.76
C VAL A 288 -42.53 17.55 23.04
N SER A 289 -42.68 16.54 22.18
CA SER A 289 -43.70 15.50 22.36
C SER A 289 -43.39 14.64 23.58
N ASP A 290 -42.12 14.28 23.80
CA ASP A 290 -41.72 13.49 24.97
C ASP A 290 -41.96 14.29 26.27
N ALA A 291 -41.61 15.58 26.29
CA ALA A 291 -41.82 16.47 27.42
C ALA A 291 -43.29 16.64 27.81
N LEU A 292 -44.15 16.97 26.84
CA LEU A 292 -45.58 17.18 27.09
C LEU A 292 -46.31 15.92 27.56
N ASN A 293 -45.89 14.75 27.08
CA ASN A 293 -46.55 13.48 27.38
C ASN A 293 -45.97 12.74 28.60
N GLY A 294 -44.98 13.31 29.30
CA GLY A 294 -44.37 12.68 30.46
C GLY A 294 -43.43 11.52 30.13
N ASN A 295 -42.81 11.54 28.94
CA ASN A 295 -41.90 10.52 28.43
C ASN A 295 -40.43 10.98 28.48
N LEU A 296 -40.08 12.02 29.23
CA LEU A 296 -38.67 12.41 29.37
C LEU A 296 -37.89 11.31 30.11
N PRO A 297 -36.72 10.93 29.61
CA PRO A 297 -35.81 10.07 30.34
C PRO A 297 -35.23 10.79 31.56
N ALA A 298 -34.54 10.05 32.43
CA ALA A 298 -33.88 10.63 33.60
C ALA A 298 -32.76 11.60 33.21
N VAL A 299 -32.07 11.37 32.08
CA VAL A 299 -31.10 12.33 31.52
C VAL A 299 -31.37 12.55 30.02
N SER A 300 -31.52 13.82 29.63
CA SER A 300 -31.72 14.23 28.24
C SER A 300 -30.63 15.21 27.81
N TRP A 301 -29.89 14.89 26.75
CA TRP A 301 -29.12 15.89 26.02
C TRP A 301 -29.95 16.40 24.85
N LEU A 302 -29.87 17.69 24.57
CA LEU A 302 -30.62 18.30 23.48
C LEU A 302 -29.75 19.32 22.74
N VAL A 303 -29.51 19.04 21.46
CA VAL A 303 -28.83 19.93 20.51
C VAL A 303 -29.75 20.19 19.33
N THR A 304 -29.49 21.28 18.60
CA THR A 304 -30.31 21.66 17.44
C THR A 304 -29.49 22.18 16.28
N GLY A 305 -30.06 22.12 15.07
CA GLY A 305 -29.42 22.56 13.85
C GLY A 305 -29.70 24.01 13.49
N LEU A 306 -30.86 24.24 12.88
CA LEU A 306 -31.24 25.56 12.32
C LEU A 306 -31.54 26.63 13.38
N PHE A 307 -31.72 26.22 14.64
CA PHE A 307 -32.09 27.07 15.76
C PHE A 307 -31.01 27.11 16.84
N SER A 308 -29.77 26.72 16.49
CA SER A 308 -28.65 26.61 17.43
C SER A 308 -28.18 27.95 17.96
N GLU A 309 -28.42 29.02 17.18
CA GLU A 309 -27.87 30.37 17.33
C GLU A 309 -26.42 30.52 16.83
N HIS A 310 -25.83 29.43 16.30
CA HIS A 310 -24.54 29.47 15.61
C HIS A 310 -24.59 30.55 14.52
N PRO A 311 -23.68 31.53 14.51
CA PRO A 311 -23.63 32.52 13.43
C PRO A 311 -23.56 31.84 12.05
N VAL A 312 -24.36 32.21 11.04
CA VAL A 312 -25.20 33.40 10.88
C VAL A 312 -26.66 33.24 11.33
N GLN A 313 -26.99 32.20 12.10
CA GLN A 313 -28.35 31.96 12.59
C GLN A 313 -28.78 33.01 13.62
N GLY A 314 -30.09 33.26 13.69
CA GLY A 314 -30.66 34.36 14.45
C GLY A 314 -30.96 34.01 15.90
N SER A 315 -30.57 34.90 16.81
CA SER A 315 -30.76 34.74 18.26
C SER A 315 -32.26 34.69 18.63
N CYS A 316 -33.13 35.43 17.96
CA CYS A 316 -34.57 35.42 18.20
C CYS A 316 -35.21 34.08 17.84
N SER A 317 -34.91 33.53 16.66
CA SER A 317 -35.46 32.23 16.25
C SER A 317 -34.94 31.11 17.14
N GLY A 318 -33.68 31.21 17.58
CA GLY A 318 -33.09 30.28 18.53
C GLY A 318 -33.73 30.36 19.91
N GLU A 319 -33.95 31.56 20.44
CA GLU A 319 -34.63 31.76 21.72
C GLU A 319 -36.08 31.27 21.68
N ASN A 320 -36.79 31.49 20.57
CA ASN A 320 -38.13 30.94 20.37
C ASN A 320 -38.15 29.41 20.42
N TRP A 321 -37.20 28.77 19.74
CA TRP A 321 -37.06 27.33 19.80
C TRP A 321 -36.78 26.87 21.23
N THR A 322 -35.87 27.53 21.95
CA THR A 322 -35.53 27.20 23.35
C THR A 322 -36.75 27.35 24.27
N VAL A 323 -37.52 28.43 24.11
CA VAL A 323 -38.77 28.66 24.85
C VAL A 323 -39.79 27.56 24.57
N GLN A 324 -39.91 27.08 23.32
CA GLN A 324 -40.79 25.95 23.01
C GLN A 324 -40.37 24.67 23.75
N GLN A 325 -39.06 24.39 23.83
CA GLN A 325 -38.56 23.20 24.55
C GLN A 325 -38.82 23.31 26.05
N ILE A 326 -38.46 24.46 26.66
CA ILE A 326 -38.62 24.68 28.11
C ILE A 326 -40.10 24.74 28.49
N ASN A 327 -40.95 25.40 27.69
CA ASN A 327 -42.40 25.40 27.90
C ASN A 327 -42.98 23.99 27.87
N ALA A 328 -42.51 23.13 26.96
CA ALA A 328 -42.98 21.74 26.88
C ALA A 328 -42.67 20.97 28.18
N ILE A 329 -41.50 21.20 28.79
CA ILE A 329 -41.14 20.61 30.09
C ILE A 329 -42.02 21.20 31.20
N MET A 330 -42.16 22.53 31.25
CA MET A 330 -42.92 23.26 32.26
C MET A 330 -44.43 22.98 32.22
N GLN A 331 -44.97 22.68 31.06
CA GLN A 331 -46.36 22.28 30.86
C GLN A 331 -46.56 20.76 31.00
N GLY A 332 -45.49 19.99 30.84
CA GLY A 332 -45.49 18.55 31.00
C GLY A 332 -45.62 18.12 32.47
N PRO A 333 -45.98 16.85 32.72
CA PRO A 333 -46.20 16.34 34.08
C PRO A 333 -44.90 16.21 34.91
N GLN A 334 -43.72 16.31 34.28
CA GLN A 334 -42.42 16.07 34.91
C GLN A 334 -41.71 17.36 35.38
N TRP A 335 -42.30 18.55 35.20
CA TRP A 335 -41.70 19.83 35.65
C TRP A 335 -41.18 19.79 37.08
N ASN A 336 -42.00 19.28 38.02
CA ASN A 336 -41.74 19.32 39.46
C ASN A 336 -40.51 18.52 39.93
N SER A 337 -39.88 17.75 39.04
CA SER A 337 -38.66 16.97 39.33
C SER A 337 -37.56 17.19 38.29
N THR A 338 -37.66 18.24 37.46
CA THR A 338 -36.71 18.52 36.39
C THR A 338 -35.70 19.61 36.76
N ALA A 339 -34.43 19.41 36.42
CA ALA A 339 -33.41 20.45 36.34
C ALA A 339 -32.97 20.63 34.88
N ILE A 340 -33.03 21.85 34.37
CA ILE A 340 -32.63 22.22 33.02
C ILE A 340 -31.34 23.04 33.11
N PHE A 341 -30.32 22.63 32.37
CA PHE A 341 -29.09 23.38 32.15
C PHE A 341 -29.08 23.83 30.70
N LEU A 342 -29.07 25.14 30.46
CA LEU A 342 -28.98 25.72 29.13
C LEU A 342 -27.66 26.47 29.02
N THR A 343 -26.80 26.05 28.09
CA THR A 343 -25.50 26.65 27.82
C THR A 343 -25.22 26.77 26.33
N TRP A 344 -24.18 27.51 25.98
CA TRP A 344 -23.55 27.50 24.67
C TRP A 344 -22.24 26.72 24.74
N ASP A 345 -21.88 26.03 23.66
CA ASP A 345 -20.74 25.11 23.57
C ASP A 345 -19.37 25.83 23.54
N ASP A 346 -19.31 27.01 22.92
CA ASP A 346 -18.16 27.90 22.95
C ASP A 346 -18.55 29.38 22.74
N SER A 347 -17.54 30.26 22.86
CA SER A 347 -17.72 31.71 22.83
C SER A 347 -18.12 32.29 21.47
N GLY A 348 -17.96 31.52 20.38
CA GLY A 348 -18.18 31.98 19.01
C GLY A 348 -17.23 33.07 18.57
N GLY A 349 -16.13 33.32 19.31
CA GLY A 349 -15.18 34.39 19.01
C GLY A 349 -15.68 35.78 19.40
N PHE A 350 -16.80 35.86 20.10
CA PHE A 350 -17.25 37.08 20.74
C PHE A 350 -16.38 37.41 21.95
N TYR A 351 -16.20 38.71 22.18
CA TYR A 351 -15.48 39.24 23.31
C TYR A 351 -16.05 38.72 24.63
N ASP A 352 -15.17 38.34 25.54
CA ASP A 352 -15.46 38.19 26.96
C ASP A 352 -14.29 38.77 27.74
N HIS A 353 -14.59 39.57 28.76
CA HIS A 353 -13.56 40.31 29.48
C HIS A 353 -12.80 39.46 30.51
N LEU A 354 -13.36 38.33 30.95
CA LEU A 354 -12.82 37.57 32.07
C LEU A 354 -11.82 36.50 31.59
N PRO A 355 -10.55 36.54 32.05
CA PRO A 355 -9.57 35.55 31.63
C PRO A 355 -9.88 34.17 32.23
N PRO A 356 -9.88 33.10 31.41
CA PRO A 356 -10.18 31.76 31.90
C PRO A 356 -9.00 31.14 32.65
N THR A 357 -9.32 30.21 33.56
CA THR A 357 -8.33 29.46 34.34
C THR A 357 -7.66 28.38 33.50
N ASN A 358 -6.33 28.28 33.57
CA ASN A 358 -5.59 27.22 32.90
C ASN A 358 -5.51 25.95 33.78
N LEU A 359 -6.41 25.00 33.54
CA LEU A 359 -6.54 23.78 34.35
C LEU A 359 -5.61 22.63 33.91
N ASP A 360 -5.34 22.52 32.61
CA ASP A 360 -4.52 21.48 31.99
C ASP A 360 -3.97 21.99 30.65
N ILE A 361 -3.51 21.09 29.76
CA ILE A 361 -2.99 21.50 28.45
C ILE A 361 -4.07 22.12 27.53
N TYR A 362 -5.34 21.85 27.81
CA TYR A 362 -6.48 22.41 27.06
C TYR A 362 -6.96 23.75 27.63
N GLY A 363 -6.74 23.98 28.92
CA GLY A 363 -7.24 25.14 29.66
C GLY A 363 -8.77 25.23 29.66
N LEU A 364 -9.31 26.34 30.14
CA LEU A 364 -10.70 26.74 29.92
C LEU A 364 -10.74 27.79 28.81
N GLY A 365 -11.75 27.75 27.95
CA GLY A 365 -11.97 28.81 26.98
C GLY A 365 -12.73 30.00 27.59
N PRO A 366 -13.03 31.05 26.81
CA PRO A 366 -13.81 32.18 27.30
C PRO A 366 -15.17 31.76 27.88
N ARG A 367 -15.74 32.61 28.73
CA ARG A 367 -17.04 32.34 29.34
C ARG A 367 -18.14 32.20 28.30
N VAL A 368 -19.08 31.31 28.60
CA VAL A 368 -20.31 31.07 27.83
C VAL A 368 -21.50 31.26 28.76
N PRO A 369 -22.69 31.65 28.27
CA PRO A 369 -23.84 31.81 29.14
C PRO A 369 -24.31 30.49 29.76
N LEU A 370 -24.82 30.56 30.99
CA LEU A 370 -25.45 29.42 31.68
C LEU A 370 -26.74 29.84 32.38
N LEU A 371 -27.84 29.15 32.07
CA LEU A 371 -29.09 29.24 32.83
C LEU A 371 -29.37 27.89 33.49
N ILE A 372 -29.65 27.90 34.79
CA ILE A 372 -30.07 26.71 35.55
C ILE A 372 -31.51 26.93 35.99
N ILE A 373 -32.43 26.13 35.44
CA ILE A 373 -33.87 26.32 35.56
C ILE A 373 -34.47 25.06 36.18
N SER A 374 -35.09 25.20 37.35
CA SER A 374 -35.67 24.08 38.08
C SER A 374 -36.66 24.60 39.12
N PRO A 375 -37.66 23.81 39.55
CA PRO A 375 -38.44 24.12 40.75
C PRO A 375 -37.57 24.32 42.00
N PHE A 376 -36.38 23.72 42.03
CA PHE A 376 -35.44 23.80 43.17
C PHE A 376 -34.23 24.71 42.91
N ALA A 377 -34.16 25.37 41.74
CA ALA A 377 -33.12 26.35 41.47
C ALA A 377 -33.38 27.60 42.33
N ARG A 378 -32.35 28.21 42.90
CA ARG A 378 -32.50 29.40 43.74
C ARG A 378 -33.09 30.54 42.91
N ALA A 379 -34.20 31.11 43.37
CA ALA A 379 -34.93 32.12 42.61
C ALA A 379 -34.13 33.43 42.47
N GLY A 380 -33.93 33.88 41.23
CA GLY A 380 -33.25 35.15 40.91
C GLY A 380 -31.81 35.23 41.41
N TYR A 381 -31.11 34.09 41.46
CA TYR A 381 -29.76 33.99 41.99
C TYR A 381 -28.72 34.06 40.87
N ILE A 382 -27.61 34.75 41.12
CA ILE A 382 -26.46 34.75 40.22
C ILE A 382 -25.37 33.93 40.90
N SER A 383 -24.96 32.83 40.27
CA SER A 383 -23.83 32.04 40.74
C SER A 383 -22.54 32.56 40.11
N HIS A 384 -21.59 32.93 40.99
CA HIS A 384 -20.22 33.29 40.64
C HIS A 384 -19.25 32.11 40.76
N THR A 385 -19.78 30.90 40.94
CA THR A 385 -18.97 29.68 41.01
C THR A 385 -18.41 29.38 39.63
N GLN A 386 -17.10 29.09 39.53
CA GLN A 386 -16.49 28.68 38.27
C GLN A 386 -17.06 27.32 37.84
N TYR A 387 -17.85 27.33 36.77
CA TYR A 387 -18.38 26.12 36.15
C TYR A 387 -17.76 25.90 34.78
N GLU A 388 -17.83 24.66 34.32
CA GLU A 388 -17.59 24.25 32.93
C GLU A 388 -18.48 23.05 32.59
N PHE A 389 -18.40 22.49 31.38
CA PHE A 389 -19.37 21.47 30.94
C PHE A 389 -19.34 20.20 31.81
N SER A 390 -18.18 19.83 32.33
CA SER A 390 -18.03 18.70 33.25
C SER A 390 -18.67 18.95 34.62
N SER A 391 -18.96 20.21 34.98
CA SER A 391 -19.72 20.58 36.20
C SER A 391 -21.17 20.11 36.10
N VAL A 392 -21.77 20.14 34.90
CA VAL A 392 -23.12 19.59 34.66
C VAL A 392 -23.09 18.06 34.77
N LEU A 393 -22.04 17.41 34.26
CA LEU A 393 -21.85 15.96 34.39
C LEU A 393 -21.68 15.56 35.86
N LYS A 394 -20.88 16.32 36.61
CA LYS A 394 -20.71 16.15 38.05
C LYS A 394 -22.02 16.25 38.83
N PHE A 395 -22.89 17.19 38.45
CA PHE A 395 -24.22 17.29 39.03
C PHE A 395 -25.05 16.03 38.74
N ILE A 396 -25.07 15.54 37.49
CA ILE A 396 -25.78 14.31 37.10
C ILE A 396 -25.24 13.08 37.85
N GLU A 397 -23.92 12.97 37.98
CA GLU A 397 -23.28 11.91 38.76
C GLU A 397 -23.76 11.92 40.21
N THR A 398 -23.87 13.11 40.81
CA THR A 398 -24.31 13.29 42.19
C THR A 398 -25.79 12.92 42.35
N VAL A 399 -26.66 13.35 41.43
CA VAL A 399 -28.11 13.04 41.45
C VAL A 399 -28.37 11.54 41.35
N PHE A 400 -27.67 10.84 40.45
CA PHE A 400 -27.92 9.42 40.16
C PHE A 400 -26.90 8.47 40.78
N ASN A 401 -26.01 8.97 41.65
CA ASN A 401 -24.96 8.19 42.32
C ASN A 401 -24.10 7.38 41.33
N LEU A 402 -23.57 8.06 40.32
CA LEU A 402 -22.69 7.51 39.29
C LEU A 402 -21.20 7.79 39.61
N PRO A 403 -20.26 6.98 39.10
CA PRO A 403 -18.84 7.30 39.20
C PRO A 403 -18.46 8.46 38.28
N THR A 404 -17.43 9.21 38.67
CA THR A 404 -16.74 10.22 37.85
C THR A 404 -16.10 9.58 36.61
N LEU A 405 -16.12 10.26 35.47
CA LEU A 405 -15.58 9.74 34.21
C LEU A 405 -14.10 10.06 34.02
N SER A 406 -13.65 11.23 34.48
CA SER A 406 -12.30 11.73 34.23
C SER A 406 -11.73 12.52 35.41
N ASP A 407 -10.49 13.01 35.30
CA ASP A 407 -9.95 13.95 36.29
C ASP A 407 -10.67 15.31 36.25
N ARG A 408 -11.38 15.64 35.15
CA ARG A 408 -12.04 16.92 34.93
C ARG A 408 -13.33 17.04 35.75
N ASP A 409 -14.25 16.08 35.63
CA ASP A 409 -15.49 16.07 36.44
C ASP A 409 -15.21 15.75 37.92
N ALA A 410 -14.14 15.00 38.23
CA ALA A 410 -13.69 14.79 39.60
C ALA A 410 -13.29 16.09 40.32
N GLN A 411 -12.74 17.06 39.58
CA GLN A 411 -12.27 18.36 40.09
C GLN A 411 -13.26 19.52 39.81
N ALA A 412 -14.29 19.29 39.00
CA ALA A 412 -15.31 20.28 38.69
C ALA A 412 -16.17 20.62 39.92
N ASN A 413 -16.69 21.84 39.95
CA ASN A 413 -17.63 22.27 40.98
C ASN A 413 -19.01 21.62 40.73
N ASP A 414 -19.66 21.09 41.77
CA ASP A 414 -20.85 20.22 41.67
C ASP A 414 -22.19 20.93 41.39
N MET A 415 -22.15 22.25 41.13
CA MET A 415 -23.28 23.14 40.84
C MET A 415 -24.36 23.24 41.94
N THR A 416 -24.15 22.66 43.11
CA THR A 416 -25.18 22.58 44.16
C THR A 416 -25.47 23.92 44.83
N ASP A 417 -24.57 24.91 44.77
CA ASP A 417 -24.79 26.28 45.25
C ASP A 417 -25.91 27.02 44.51
N SER A 418 -26.32 26.50 43.35
CA SER A 418 -27.43 26.98 42.52
C SER A 418 -28.78 26.41 42.93
N PHE A 419 -28.84 25.48 43.88
CA PHE A 419 -30.08 24.83 44.32
C PHE A 419 -30.41 25.08 45.79
N ASP A 420 -31.70 25.18 46.09
CA ASP A 420 -32.24 25.10 47.44
C ASP A 420 -33.35 24.04 47.45
N PHE A 421 -33.00 22.81 47.84
CA PHE A 421 -33.94 21.69 47.89
C PHE A 421 -34.96 21.79 49.04
N THR A 422 -34.82 22.79 49.91
CA THR A 422 -35.74 23.06 51.02
C THR A 422 -36.76 24.14 50.70
N GLN A 423 -36.58 24.86 49.58
CA GLN A 423 -37.52 25.89 49.14
C GLN A 423 -38.84 25.29 48.67
N GLN A 424 -39.89 26.12 48.64
CA GLN A 424 -41.12 25.76 47.95
C GLN A 424 -40.85 25.65 46.44
N PRO A 425 -41.18 24.52 45.78
CA PRO A 425 -40.93 24.34 44.36
C PRO A 425 -41.45 25.51 43.53
N LEU A 426 -40.58 26.14 42.74
CA LEU A 426 -40.94 27.27 41.90
C LEU A 426 -41.99 26.85 40.85
N PRO A 427 -43.02 27.69 40.61
CA PRO A 427 -44.02 27.40 39.60
C PRO A 427 -43.40 27.45 38.19
N PRO A 428 -43.99 26.74 37.21
CA PRO A 428 -43.52 26.83 35.83
C PRO A 428 -43.66 28.27 35.29
N LEU A 429 -42.60 28.78 34.65
CA LEU A 429 -42.55 30.07 33.97
C LEU A 429 -42.82 29.90 32.46
N VAL A 430 -44.08 29.72 32.09
CA VAL A 430 -44.46 29.57 30.67
C VAL A 430 -44.36 30.91 29.96
N LEU A 431 -43.45 31.03 28.99
CA LEU A 431 -43.19 32.27 28.25
C LEU A 431 -43.78 32.23 26.83
N SER A 432 -44.18 33.39 26.30
CA SER A 432 -44.59 33.49 24.89
C SER A 432 -43.37 33.60 23.98
N THR A 433 -43.40 32.90 22.84
CA THR A 433 -42.43 33.12 21.77
C THR A 433 -42.54 34.54 21.22
N ARG A 434 -41.40 35.12 20.87
CA ARG A 434 -41.26 36.45 20.26
C ARG A 434 -41.65 36.45 18.80
N LYS A 435 -41.98 37.64 18.30
CA LYS A 435 -42.02 37.92 16.87
C LYS A 435 -40.61 38.26 16.41
N CYS A 436 -40.03 37.45 15.51
CA CYS A 436 -38.66 37.65 15.08
C CYS A 436 -38.54 38.65 13.93
N PRO A 437 -37.45 39.45 13.89
CA PRO A 437 -37.17 40.33 12.78
C PRO A 437 -37.12 39.56 11.45
N LEU A 438 -37.71 40.13 10.40
CA LEU A 438 -37.65 39.55 9.05
C LEU A 438 -36.36 39.94 8.32
N VAL A 439 -35.74 41.05 8.71
CA VAL A 439 -34.42 41.45 8.19
C VAL A 439 -33.35 40.88 9.11
N SER A 440 -32.33 40.25 8.51
CA SER A 440 -31.17 39.65 9.18
C SER A 440 -30.49 40.55 10.20
N SER A 441 -30.53 41.87 10.00
CA SER A 441 -29.93 42.82 10.94
C SER A 441 -30.79 44.06 11.10
N ALA A 442 -30.89 44.55 12.33
CA ALA A 442 -31.41 45.88 12.66
C ALA A 442 -30.34 46.98 12.55
N TYR A 443 -29.08 46.62 12.26
CA TYR A 443 -27.95 47.53 12.19
C TYR A 443 -26.91 47.14 11.10
N ALA A 444 -26.42 48.09 10.32
CA ALA A 444 -25.32 47.85 9.37
C ALA A 444 -24.26 48.94 9.50
N ASN A 445 -23.03 48.54 9.85
CA ASN A 445 -21.87 49.43 9.91
C ASN A 445 -21.00 49.22 8.67
N PHE A 446 -20.74 50.30 7.95
CA PHE A 446 -19.95 50.32 6.72
C PHE A 446 -18.47 50.63 6.96
N GLY A 447 -18.07 50.82 8.22
CA GLY A 447 -16.69 51.13 8.59
C GLY A 447 -16.23 52.46 7.99
N GLN A 448 -14.93 52.58 7.77
CA GLN A 448 -14.31 53.76 7.18
C GLN A 448 -14.43 53.75 5.65
N GLN A 449 -14.90 54.84 5.07
CA GLN A 449 -14.96 55.03 3.62
C GLN A 449 -14.42 56.41 3.22
N VAL A 450 -13.66 56.47 2.12
CA VAL A 450 -13.12 57.74 1.61
C VAL A 450 -14.26 58.64 1.13
N VAL A 451 -14.28 59.89 1.58
CA VAL A 451 -15.31 60.88 1.19
C VAL A 451 -15.44 60.97 -0.33
N GLY A 452 -16.68 60.88 -0.82
CA GLY A 452 -17.02 60.94 -2.25
C GLY A 452 -16.84 59.62 -3.02
N THR A 453 -16.46 58.52 -2.35
CA THR A 453 -16.33 57.20 -2.98
C THR A 453 -17.30 56.19 -2.38
N PRO A 454 -17.96 55.33 -3.19
CA PRO A 454 -18.89 54.33 -2.67
C PRO A 454 -18.14 53.15 -2.03
N SER A 455 -18.67 52.65 -0.91
CA SER A 455 -18.23 51.42 -0.29
C SER A 455 -18.59 50.19 -1.14
N PRO A 456 -17.95 49.04 -0.91
CA PRO A 456 -18.52 47.75 -1.30
C PRO A 456 -19.95 47.60 -0.74
N PRO A 457 -20.85 46.89 -1.44
CA PRO A 457 -22.21 46.71 -0.95
C PRO A 457 -22.27 45.82 0.28
N TYR A 458 -22.90 46.30 1.36
CA TYR A 458 -23.32 45.50 2.51
C TYR A 458 -24.61 44.76 2.16
N THR A 459 -24.68 43.45 2.42
CA THR A 459 -25.84 42.62 2.06
C THR A 459 -26.68 42.28 3.28
N LEU A 460 -27.94 42.71 3.27
CA LEU A 460 -28.95 42.39 4.28
C LEU A 460 -29.91 41.34 3.69
N ALA A 461 -30.11 40.22 4.37
CA ALA A 461 -31.15 39.27 3.99
C ALA A 461 -32.49 39.68 4.59
N LEU A 462 -33.54 39.74 3.77
CA LEU A 462 -34.94 39.81 4.20
C LEU A 462 -35.56 38.43 3.99
N GLN A 463 -35.99 37.76 5.05
CA GLN A 463 -36.54 36.42 5.04
C GLN A 463 -38.02 36.45 5.42
N ASN A 464 -38.87 35.79 4.64
CA ASN A 464 -40.24 35.55 5.03
C ASN A 464 -40.32 34.35 5.99
N ASN A 465 -40.36 34.63 7.30
CA ASN A 465 -40.50 33.63 8.36
C ASN A 465 -41.98 33.30 8.68
N GLY A 466 -42.94 33.91 7.98
CA GLY A 466 -44.37 33.67 8.15
C GLY A 466 -44.85 32.41 7.43
N ASN A 467 -46.16 32.16 7.47
CA ASN A 467 -46.82 31.02 6.82
C ASN A 467 -47.58 31.40 5.54
N THR A 468 -47.52 32.67 5.11
CA THR A 468 -48.12 33.18 3.86
C THR A 468 -47.11 34.00 3.05
N PRO A 469 -47.22 34.09 1.71
CA PRO A 469 -46.37 34.96 0.90
C PRO A 469 -46.41 36.42 1.37
N MET A 470 -45.25 37.05 1.50
CA MET A 470 -45.08 38.40 2.03
C MET A 470 -45.02 39.42 0.88
N THR A 471 -45.92 40.40 0.88
CA THR A 471 -45.96 41.44 -0.15
C THR A 471 -45.09 42.62 0.25
N LEU A 472 -44.09 42.95 -0.56
CA LEU A 472 -43.25 44.13 -0.38
C LEU A 472 -43.96 45.35 -0.99
N SER A 473 -44.15 46.39 -0.19
CA SER A 473 -44.84 47.63 -0.55
C SER A 473 -43.90 48.81 -0.79
N GLY A 474 -42.65 48.74 -0.31
CA GLY A 474 -41.61 49.73 -0.61
C GLY A 474 -40.36 49.56 0.24
N MET A 475 -39.27 50.16 -0.20
CA MET A 475 -38.05 50.34 0.60
C MET A 475 -37.61 51.79 0.51
N THR A 476 -37.20 52.38 1.64
CA THR A 476 -36.66 53.75 1.70
C THR A 476 -35.33 53.74 2.44
N ILE A 477 -34.40 54.58 1.99
CA ILE A 477 -33.06 54.70 2.58
C ILE A 477 -32.69 56.17 2.78
N THR A 478 -32.06 56.50 3.90
CA THR A 478 -31.69 57.88 4.27
C THR A 478 -30.19 58.04 4.52
N GLY A 479 -29.73 59.30 4.51
CA GLY A 479 -28.33 59.65 4.78
C GLY A 479 -27.43 59.47 3.56
N ASP A 480 -26.16 59.14 3.82
CA ASP A 480 -25.12 58.91 2.80
C ASP A 480 -25.17 57.48 2.21
N PHE A 481 -26.34 56.81 2.26
CA PHE A 481 -26.50 55.40 1.91
C PHE A 481 -27.46 55.23 0.73
N ALA A 482 -27.20 54.21 -0.10
CA ALA A 482 -28.02 53.89 -1.28
C ALA A 482 -28.32 52.39 -1.36
N GLU A 483 -29.58 52.06 -1.66
CA GLU A 483 -30.01 50.69 -1.96
C GLU A 483 -29.83 50.41 -3.46
N THR A 484 -29.32 49.23 -3.79
CA THR A 484 -28.86 48.89 -5.15
C THR A 484 -29.46 47.57 -5.67
N THR A 485 -30.43 46.97 -4.99
CA THR A 485 -31.04 45.68 -5.36
C THR A 485 -32.54 45.61 -5.08
N ALA A 486 -33.33 45.41 -6.15
CA ALA A 486 -34.76 45.21 -6.03
C ALA A 486 -35.14 43.77 -5.60
N CYS A 487 -35.81 43.63 -4.45
CA CYS A 487 -36.48 42.40 -4.06
C CYS A 487 -37.72 42.13 -4.93
N LYS A 488 -37.90 40.87 -5.36
CA LYS A 488 -39.13 40.45 -6.06
C LYS A 488 -40.28 40.32 -5.05
N SER A 489 -41.42 40.94 -5.37
CA SER A 489 -42.66 40.90 -4.58
C SER A 489 -43.73 40.10 -5.33
N PRO A 490 -44.48 39.18 -4.68
CA PRO A 490 -44.37 38.79 -3.27
C PRO A 490 -43.19 37.82 -2.98
N LEU A 491 -42.64 37.85 -1.78
CA LEU A 491 -41.62 36.93 -1.27
C LEU A 491 -42.31 35.66 -0.70
N ALA A 492 -42.05 34.51 -1.30
CA ALA A 492 -42.63 33.24 -0.87
C ALA A 492 -42.26 32.85 0.57
N VAL A 493 -43.08 32.01 1.22
CA VAL A 493 -42.80 31.48 2.56
C VAL A 493 -41.45 30.78 2.59
N GLY A 494 -40.61 31.11 3.58
CA GLY A 494 -39.26 30.59 3.74
C GLY A 494 -38.22 31.16 2.76
N ALA A 495 -38.62 31.96 1.77
CA ALA A 495 -37.70 32.57 0.81
C ALA A 495 -36.93 33.74 1.43
N LYS A 496 -35.71 33.96 0.93
CA LYS A 496 -34.83 35.08 1.27
C LYS A 496 -34.68 36.01 0.07
N CYS A 497 -34.76 37.32 0.29
CA CYS A 497 -34.27 38.35 -0.59
C CYS A 497 -32.98 38.95 -0.02
N PHE A 498 -32.05 39.36 -0.87
CA PHE A 498 -30.82 40.05 -0.46
C PHE A 498 -30.87 41.52 -0.89
N ILE A 499 -31.00 42.42 0.07
CA ILE A 499 -30.96 43.87 -0.10
C ILE A 499 -29.49 44.31 -0.02
N LYS A 500 -28.99 44.95 -1.07
CA LYS A 500 -27.61 45.47 -1.09
C LYS A 500 -27.61 46.97 -0.87
N VAL A 501 -26.88 47.42 0.13
CA VAL A 501 -26.74 48.83 0.50
C VAL A 501 -25.29 49.26 0.30
N THR A 502 -25.03 50.46 -0.22
CA THR A 502 -23.70 51.08 -0.28
C THR A 502 -23.66 52.36 0.54
N PHE A 503 -22.48 52.72 1.04
CA PHE A 503 -22.22 53.96 1.78
C PHE A 503 -21.27 54.85 0.98
N THR A 504 -21.69 56.08 0.68
CA THR A 504 -20.87 57.09 -0.02
C THR A 504 -20.82 58.36 0.83
N PRO A 505 -19.89 58.47 1.79
CA PRO A 505 -19.85 59.60 2.70
C PRO A 505 -19.65 60.91 1.96
N THR A 506 -20.48 61.90 2.26
CA THR A 506 -20.40 63.24 1.66
C THR A 506 -19.45 64.16 2.41
N ALA A 507 -19.09 63.83 3.65
CA ALA A 507 -18.07 64.50 4.45
C ALA A 507 -17.51 63.57 5.53
N THR A 508 -16.44 63.98 6.22
CA THR A 508 -15.77 63.16 7.23
C THR A 508 -16.49 63.06 8.56
N GLY A 509 -16.08 62.09 9.38
CA GLY A 509 -16.70 61.77 10.66
C GLY A 509 -17.85 60.77 10.52
N ALA A 510 -18.50 60.47 11.65
CA ALA A 510 -19.59 59.51 11.72
C ALA A 510 -20.80 59.99 10.88
N ARG A 511 -21.35 59.06 10.10
CA ARG A 511 -22.55 59.21 9.27
C ARG A 511 -23.54 58.15 9.69
N SER A 512 -24.81 58.52 9.75
CA SER A 512 -25.91 57.62 10.10
C SER A 512 -27.04 57.72 9.08
N GLY A 513 -27.76 56.63 8.91
CA GLY A 513 -28.92 56.53 8.03
C GLY A 513 -29.86 55.44 8.51
N THR A 514 -30.93 55.20 7.76
CA THR A 514 -31.89 54.14 8.06
C THR A 514 -32.39 53.55 6.75
N LEU A 515 -32.35 52.23 6.63
CA LEU A 515 -33.11 51.48 5.63
C LEU A 515 -34.44 51.06 6.26
N THR A 516 -35.56 51.42 5.64
CA THR A 516 -36.90 50.99 6.06
C THR A 516 -37.49 50.11 4.97
N VAL A 517 -37.89 48.90 5.34
CA VAL A 517 -38.59 47.94 4.49
C VAL A 517 -40.06 47.90 4.91
N ASN A 518 -40.95 48.18 3.98
CA ASN A 518 -42.39 48.13 4.20
C ASN A 518 -42.96 46.89 3.50
N ASP A 519 -43.56 45.98 4.26
CA ASP A 519 -44.21 44.78 3.74
C ASP A 519 -45.54 44.45 4.45
N SER A 520 -46.12 43.30 4.10
CA SER A 520 -47.40 42.82 4.63
C SER A 520 -47.30 42.00 5.91
N ASP A 521 -46.11 41.79 6.46
CA ASP A 521 -45.95 41.10 7.74
C ASP A 521 -46.35 41.99 8.92
N SER A 522 -46.76 41.37 10.03
CA SER A 522 -47.18 42.09 11.23
C SER A 522 -46.05 42.88 11.92
N THR A 523 -44.80 42.67 11.53
CA THR A 523 -43.61 43.40 12.01
C THR A 523 -43.23 44.59 11.12
N SER A 524 -43.97 44.85 10.04
CA SER A 524 -43.74 45.98 9.13
C SER A 524 -44.09 47.33 9.78
N PRO A 525 -43.29 48.40 9.56
CA PRO A 525 -42.06 48.40 8.78
C PRO A 525 -40.86 47.83 9.55
N GLN A 526 -39.99 47.05 8.88
CA GLN A 526 -38.69 46.70 9.43
C GLN A 526 -37.68 47.81 9.15
N THR A 527 -36.95 48.23 10.18
CA THR A 527 -35.93 49.28 10.06
C THR A 527 -34.53 48.74 10.37
N VAL A 528 -33.55 49.14 9.57
CA VAL A 528 -32.13 48.88 9.77
C VAL A 528 -31.41 50.20 9.95
N SER A 529 -30.81 50.41 11.12
CA SER A 529 -29.93 51.55 11.39
C SER A 529 -28.64 51.39 10.60
N LEU A 530 -28.27 52.39 9.81
CA LEU A 530 -27.04 52.37 9.02
C LEU A 530 -26.04 53.33 9.63
N SER A 531 -24.78 52.93 9.68
CA SER A 531 -23.69 53.79 10.16
C SER A 531 -22.43 53.61 9.31
N GLY A 532 -21.58 54.62 9.28
CA GLY A 532 -20.28 54.56 8.62
C GLY A 532 -19.45 55.78 8.98
N MET A 533 -18.17 55.78 8.66
CA MET A 533 -17.26 56.87 8.96
C MET A 533 -16.62 57.41 7.68
N GLY A 534 -16.89 58.67 7.35
CA GLY A 534 -16.20 59.35 6.27
C GLY A 534 -14.76 59.67 6.68
N SER A 535 -13.79 59.33 5.83
CA SER A 535 -12.37 59.62 6.04
C SER A 535 -11.73 60.28 4.82
N PHE A 536 -10.66 61.03 5.02
CA PHE A 536 -9.81 61.51 3.93
C PHE A 536 -8.69 60.53 3.60
N VAL A 537 -8.49 59.49 4.42
CA VAL A 537 -7.41 58.52 4.29
C VAL A 537 -7.86 57.34 3.44
N GLY A 538 -7.17 57.14 2.31
CA GLY A 538 -7.29 55.93 1.49
C GLY A 538 -6.16 54.96 1.80
N MET A 539 -6.50 53.69 1.99
CA MET A 539 -5.53 52.61 2.20
C MET A 539 -5.56 51.65 1.01
N SER A 540 -4.39 51.18 0.56
CA SER A 540 -4.33 50.17 -0.51
C SER A 540 -4.93 48.82 -0.08
N THR A 541 -4.87 48.51 1.22
CA THR A 541 -5.56 47.40 1.87
C THR A 541 -5.59 47.65 3.38
N PHE A 542 -6.61 47.10 4.05
CA PHE A 542 -6.73 47.10 5.52
C PHE A 542 -6.26 45.77 6.14
N SER A 543 -5.86 44.79 5.33
CA SER A 543 -5.29 43.54 5.82
C SER A 543 -4.22 42.96 4.89
N HIS A 544 -3.30 42.19 5.46
CA HIS A 544 -2.30 41.42 4.72
C HIS A 544 -2.00 40.09 5.41
N ALA A 545 -2.10 38.99 4.67
CA ALA A 545 -1.71 37.66 5.12
C ALA A 545 -0.39 37.25 4.46
N PHE A 546 0.62 36.92 5.27
CA PHE A 546 1.88 36.33 4.81
C PHE A 546 1.62 34.85 4.48
N PRO A 547 1.55 34.46 3.20
CA PRO A 547 0.92 33.20 2.78
C PRO A 547 1.81 31.97 2.96
N ALA A 548 3.10 32.15 3.24
CA ALA A 548 4.04 31.06 3.47
C ALA A 548 4.27 30.88 4.97
N PHE A 549 4.44 29.62 5.41
CA PHE A 549 4.95 29.34 6.73
C PHE A 549 6.32 30.00 6.89
N GLN A 550 6.45 30.86 7.88
CA GLN A 550 7.71 31.51 8.20
C GLN A 550 8.39 30.72 9.30
N VAL A 551 9.65 30.34 9.07
CA VAL A 551 10.43 29.64 10.10
C VAL A 551 10.60 30.58 11.30
N VAL A 552 10.37 30.08 12.51
CA VAL A 552 10.51 30.90 13.73
C VAL A 552 11.90 31.54 13.79
N ASN A 553 11.96 32.77 14.31
CA ASN A 553 13.16 33.61 14.39
C ASN A 553 13.77 34.03 13.04
N THR A 554 13.09 33.78 11.92
CA THR A 554 13.49 34.27 10.59
C THR A 554 12.47 35.27 10.05
N THR A 555 12.94 36.24 9.29
CA THR A 555 12.11 37.35 8.78
C THR A 555 11.60 37.04 7.38
N SER A 556 10.30 37.26 7.16
CA SER A 556 9.67 37.14 5.85
C SER A 556 10.18 38.19 4.86
N PRO A 557 9.97 37.98 3.55
CA PRO A 557 9.98 39.09 2.59
C PRO A 557 9.02 40.20 3.04
N ALA A 558 9.36 41.45 2.71
CA ALA A 558 8.55 42.58 3.10
C ALA A 558 7.30 42.73 2.20
N ALA A 559 6.16 43.02 2.83
CA ALA A 559 4.92 43.41 2.16
C ALA A 559 4.75 44.93 2.24
N THR A 560 4.14 45.54 1.22
CA THR A 560 3.97 47.01 1.18
C THR A 560 2.49 47.39 1.17
N VAL A 561 2.13 48.35 2.02
CA VAL A 561 0.81 49.00 2.05
C VAL A 561 0.99 50.49 1.84
N THR A 562 0.11 51.10 1.03
CA THR A 562 0.15 52.52 0.72
C THR A 562 -0.98 53.23 1.47
N LEU A 563 -0.64 54.33 2.14
CA LEU A 563 -1.57 55.29 2.70
C LEU A 563 -1.58 56.53 1.81
N THR A 564 -2.77 56.95 1.40
CA THR A 564 -3.00 58.12 0.56
C THR A 564 -3.85 59.14 1.33
N ASN A 565 -3.37 60.38 1.42
CA ASN A 565 -4.17 61.50 1.92
C ASN A 565 -4.98 62.08 0.76
N ASN A 566 -6.26 61.72 0.67
CA ASN A 566 -7.21 62.24 -0.33
C ASN A 566 -7.85 63.58 0.11
N GLY A 567 -7.44 64.12 1.26
CA GLY A 567 -7.92 65.40 1.76
C GLY A 567 -7.28 66.59 1.04
N THR A 568 -7.75 67.78 1.41
CA THR A 568 -7.22 69.07 0.93
C THR A 568 -6.20 69.68 1.89
N SER A 569 -6.01 69.10 3.08
CA SER A 569 -5.09 69.54 4.13
C SER A 569 -4.08 68.44 4.49
N SER A 570 -2.95 68.80 5.09
CA SER A 570 -1.92 67.82 5.50
C SER A 570 -2.46 66.91 6.61
N LEU A 571 -2.25 65.60 6.46
CA LEU A 571 -2.62 64.60 7.45
C LEU A 571 -1.48 64.45 8.47
N ALA A 572 -1.67 64.93 9.70
CA ALA A 572 -0.69 64.71 10.77
C ALA A 572 -0.68 63.24 11.19
N ILE A 573 0.50 62.62 11.31
CA ILE A 573 0.69 61.27 11.86
C ILE A 573 1.25 61.44 13.27
N SER A 574 0.47 61.05 14.27
CA SER A 574 0.83 61.25 15.67
C SER A 574 1.64 60.08 16.23
N SER A 575 1.33 58.85 15.84
CA SER A 575 2.14 57.67 16.16
C SER A 575 1.82 56.50 15.22
N ILE A 576 2.77 55.57 15.10
CA ILE A 576 2.56 54.30 14.40
C ILE A 576 2.93 53.18 15.37
N GLN A 577 1.95 52.39 15.76
CA GLN A 577 2.12 51.26 16.67
C GLN A 577 2.20 49.96 15.86
N LYS A 578 3.02 49.03 16.34
CA LYS A 578 3.12 47.66 15.83
C LYS A 578 2.65 46.70 16.93
N ILE A 579 1.88 45.70 16.53
CA ILE A 579 1.28 44.71 17.42
C ILE A 579 1.67 43.32 16.93
N GLY A 580 1.98 42.42 17.86
CA GLY A 580 2.38 41.04 17.56
C GLY A 580 3.80 40.90 16.99
N ASP A 581 4.01 39.84 16.23
CA ASP A 581 5.32 39.40 15.69
C ASP A 581 5.75 40.14 14.40
N PHE A 582 5.24 41.35 14.21
CA PHE A 582 5.41 42.13 12.98
C PHE A 582 6.30 43.34 13.21
N ALA A 583 7.02 43.73 12.17
CA ALA A 583 7.80 44.97 12.14
C ALA A 583 7.41 45.79 10.92
N GLN A 584 7.45 47.12 11.05
CA GLN A 584 7.21 48.03 9.93
C GLN A 584 8.31 49.09 9.84
N THR A 585 8.61 49.49 8.61
CA THR A 585 9.28 50.75 8.28
C THR A 585 8.35 51.55 7.37
N ASN A 586 8.48 52.87 7.31
CA ASN A 586 7.59 53.68 6.47
C ASN A 586 8.27 54.94 5.93
N THR A 587 7.61 55.56 4.96
CA THR A 587 8.02 56.81 4.30
C THR A 587 7.14 58.00 4.67
N CYS A 588 6.28 57.89 5.69
CA CYS A 588 5.19 58.84 5.98
C CYS A 588 5.62 60.09 6.76
N GLY A 589 6.74 60.06 7.48
CA GLY A 589 7.19 61.16 8.34
C GLY A 589 6.14 61.55 9.39
N GLN A 590 6.17 62.81 9.87
CA GLN A 590 5.20 63.34 10.83
C GLN A 590 3.89 63.85 10.18
N SER A 591 3.87 64.00 8.85
CA SER A 591 2.67 64.42 8.12
C SER A 591 2.70 64.02 6.65
N VAL A 592 1.55 63.64 6.10
CA VAL A 592 1.37 63.31 4.67
C VAL A 592 0.67 64.48 3.97
N PRO A 593 1.31 65.15 2.98
CA PRO A 593 0.72 66.28 2.28
C PRO A 593 -0.61 65.94 1.58
N PRO A 594 -1.45 66.94 1.26
CA PRO A 594 -2.66 66.74 0.47
C PRO A 594 -2.37 66.02 -0.86
N GLN A 595 -3.27 65.12 -1.27
CA GLN A 595 -3.19 64.36 -2.53
C GLN A 595 -1.88 63.56 -2.71
N SER A 596 -1.17 63.30 -1.61
CA SER A 596 0.10 62.55 -1.60
C SER A 596 -0.07 61.22 -0.92
N SER A 597 0.87 60.30 -1.18
CA SER A 597 0.88 58.98 -0.57
C SER A 597 2.22 58.69 0.09
N CYS A 598 2.21 57.82 1.08
CA CYS A 598 3.38 57.21 1.68
C CYS A 598 3.16 55.70 1.80
N THR A 599 4.24 54.97 2.05
CA THR A 599 4.25 53.50 2.09
C THR A 599 4.73 52.98 3.43
N PHE A 600 4.16 51.86 3.85
CA PHE A 600 4.56 51.04 4.97
C PHE A 600 5.09 49.71 4.43
N SER A 601 6.32 49.35 4.80
CA SER A 601 6.94 48.07 4.49
C SER A 601 6.96 47.20 5.74
N MET A 602 6.15 46.15 5.75
CA MET A 602 5.89 45.25 6.87
C MET A 602 6.60 43.92 6.67
N THR A 603 7.15 43.37 7.75
CA THR A 603 7.77 42.03 7.77
C THR A 603 7.23 41.22 8.95
N PHE A 604 7.24 39.91 8.80
CA PHE A 604 6.79 38.95 9.82
C PHE A 604 7.98 38.13 10.32
N THR A 605 8.22 38.14 11.64
CA THR A 605 9.27 37.35 12.28
C THR A 605 8.66 36.60 13.47
N PRO A 606 8.04 35.42 13.24
CA PRO A 606 7.37 34.69 14.31
C PRO A 606 8.36 34.24 15.37
N LYS A 607 8.02 34.44 16.65
CA LYS A 607 8.81 33.92 17.78
C LYS A 607 8.34 32.56 18.25
N GLN A 608 7.10 32.20 17.93
CA GLN A 608 6.45 30.96 18.29
C GLN A 608 5.82 30.33 17.06
N THR A 609 5.60 29.02 17.12
CA THR A 609 4.88 28.29 16.08
C THR A 609 3.38 28.62 16.12
N GLY A 610 2.70 28.47 14.98
CA GLY A 610 1.27 28.64 14.85
C GLY A 610 0.82 29.93 14.20
N SER A 611 -0.49 30.07 14.06
CA SER A 611 -1.10 31.30 13.55
C SER A 611 -0.73 32.46 14.47
N ARG A 612 -0.16 33.51 13.88
CA ARG A 612 0.21 34.74 14.57
C ARG A 612 -0.57 35.87 13.93
N TYR A 613 -1.27 36.61 14.76
CA TYR A 613 -2.02 37.77 14.34
C TYR A 613 -1.39 39.03 14.96
N GLY A 614 -1.59 40.15 14.30
CA GLY A 614 -1.07 41.43 14.75
C GLY A 614 -1.59 42.54 13.86
N ALA A 615 -1.06 43.74 14.04
CA ALA A 615 -1.51 44.89 13.30
C ALA A 615 -0.47 46.00 13.26
N VAL A 616 -0.63 46.91 12.31
CA VAL A 616 -0.01 48.24 12.32
C VAL A 616 -1.12 49.27 12.47
N ALA A 617 -1.15 49.95 13.61
CA ALA A 617 -2.12 51.00 13.90
C ALA A 617 -1.47 52.38 13.65
N ILE A 618 -2.09 53.16 12.78
CA ILE A 618 -1.61 54.47 12.32
C ILE A 618 -2.52 55.52 12.94
N ASN A 619 -2.03 56.17 13.99
CA ASN A 619 -2.73 57.27 14.64
C ASN A 619 -2.48 58.56 13.84
N SER A 620 -3.55 59.22 13.45
CA SER A 620 -3.52 60.39 12.58
C SER A 620 -4.49 61.48 13.04
N GLY A 621 -4.46 62.64 12.38
CA GLY A 621 -5.46 63.70 12.56
C GLY A 621 -6.80 63.43 11.85
N ASP A 622 -6.97 62.28 11.20
CA ASP A 622 -8.24 61.92 10.56
C ASP A 622 -9.29 61.48 11.61
N PRO A 623 -10.57 61.83 11.45
CA PRO A 623 -11.63 61.40 12.36
C PRO A 623 -11.80 59.88 12.50
N ALA A 624 -11.32 59.09 11.53
CA ALA A 624 -11.30 57.64 11.58
C ALA A 624 -10.00 57.04 12.14
N SER A 625 -9.12 57.86 12.72
CA SER A 625 -7.93 57.40 13.43
C SER A 625 -8.31 56.57 14.68
N PRO A 626 -7.61 55.47 14.99
CA PRO A 626 -6.47 54.91 14.24
C PRO A 626 -6.88 54.16 12.97
N HIS A 627 -6.09 54.29 11.90
CA HIS A 627 -6.21 53.41 10.74
C HIS A 627 -5.40 52.14 10.98
N ILE A 628 -6.04 50.98 10.93
CA ILE A 628 -5.42 49.70 11.29
C ILE A 628 -5.21 48.86 10.04
N VAL A 629 -3.99 48.35 9.87
CA VAL A 629 -3.66 47.28 8.91
C VAL A 629 -3.50 45.99 9.70
N TYR A 630 -4.44 45.06 9.56
CA TYR A 630 -4.38 43.75 10.21
C TYR A 630 -3.43 42.81 9.49
N LEU A 631 -2.59 42.12 10.25
CA LEU A 631 -1.53 41.25 9.73
C LEU A 631 -1.73 39.83 10.25
N SER A 632 -1.53 38.83 9.39
CA SER A 632 -1.38 37.44 9.82
C SER A 632 -0.21 36.76 9.15
N GLY A 633 0.35 35.78 9.85
CA GLY A 633 1.28 34.82 9.29
C GLY A 633 1.27 33.55 10.12
N THR A 634 1.87 32.49 9.61
CA THR A 634 2.01 31.25 10.39
C THR A 634 3.47 30.96 10.65
N GLY A 635 3.83 30.89 11.93
CA GLY A 635 5.15 30.45 12.38
C GLY A 635 5.28 28.94 12.29
N LYS A 636 6.45 28.46 11.90
CA LYS A 636 6.80 27.03 11.89
C LYS A 636 8.16 26.82 12.55
N ALA A 637 8.25 25.93 13.52
CA ALA A 637 9.51 25.63 14.20
C ALA A 637 10.32 24.53 13.51
N VAL A 638 9.68 23.66 12.73
CA VAL A 638 10.34 22.46 12.18
C VAL A 638 10.54 22.55 10.68
N THR A 639 11.68 22.11 10.18
CA THR A 639 11.86 21.86 8.73
C THR A 639 12.38 20.45 8.50
N LEU A 640 11.88 19.82 7.44
CA LEU A 640 12.46 18.58 6.90
C LEU A 640 13.35 18.90 5.71
N SER A 641 14.42 18.13 5.53
CA SER A 641 15.36 18.32 4.41
C SER A 641 14.75 18.10 3.02
N THR A 642 13.58 17.47 2.93
CA THR A 642 12.82 17.25 1.69
C THR A 642 11.34 17.03 2.02
N THR A 643 10.46 17.29 1.05
CA THR A 643 9.04 16.91 1.09
C THR A 643 8.77 15.56 0.43
N GLY A 644 9.76 14.98 -0.27
CA GLY A 644 9.63 13.66 -0.89
C GLY A 644 10.95 12.91 -1.08
N LEU A 645 10.89 11.58 -0.99
CA LEU A 645 11.97 10.65 -1.31
C LEU A 645 11.54 9.69 -2.41
N ASN A 646 12.25 9.72 -3.53
CA ASN A 646 12.10 8.76 -4.62
C ASN A 646 13.28 7.77 -4.61
N PHE A 647 13.01 6.50 -4.38
CA PHE A 647 13.99 5.41 -4.32
C PHE A 647 14.31 4.79 -5.69
N GLY A 648 13.62 5.22 -6.75
CA GLY A 648 13.76 4.67 -8.10
C GLY A 648 13.32 3.21 -8.18
N THR A 649 13.79 2.52 -9.22
CA THR A 649 13.53 1.09 -9.43
C THR A 649 14.53 0.25 -8.66
N GLN A 650 14.05 -0.64 -7.81
CA GLN A 650 14.85 -1.56 -7.01
C GLN A 650 14.42 -3.00 -7.29
N THR A 651 15.41 -3.91 -7.39
CA THR A 651 15.15 -5.34 -7.52
C THR A 651 14.45 -5.86 -6.25
N LEU A 652 13.52 -6.80 -6.40
CA LEU A 652 12.83 -7.41 -5.26
C LEU A 652 13.82 -7.93 -4.21
N GLY A 653 13.57 -7.58 -2.95
CA GLY A 653 14.40 -7.96 -1.81
C GLY A 653 15.66 -7.11 -1.59
N THR A 654 16.02 -6.18 -2.48
CA THR A 654 17.16 -5.28 -2.29
C THR A 654 16.76 -4.07 -1.43
N ALA A 655 17.50 -3.81 -0.35
CA ALA A 655 17.28 -2.67 0.53
C ALA A 655 18.13 -1.45 0.11
N VAL A 656 17.48 -0.29 -0.04
CA VAL A 656 18.13 1.01 -0.26
C VAL A 656 17.72 2.00 0.82
N VAL A 657 18.69 2.70 1.40
CA VAL A 657 18.47 3.66 2.48
C VAL A 657 18.63 5.10 1.97
N LYS A 658 17.66 5.97 2.27
CA LYS A 658 17.74 7.43 2.10
C LYS A 658 17.46 8.13 3.43
N LYS A 659 17.88 9.39 3.55
CA LYS A 659 17.83 10.15 4.81
C LYS A 659 16.88 11.33 4.71
N VAL A 660 16.16 11.60 5.79
CA VAL A 660 15.45 12.86 6.05
C VAL A 660 16.06 13.48 7.29
N THR A 661 16.49 14.74 7.21
CA THR A 661 16.93 15.51 8.37
C THR A 661 15.76 16.33 8.90
N PHE A 662 15.47 16.17 10.18
CA PHE A 662 14.54 16.99 10.94
C PHE A 662 15.34 18.08 11.67
N THR A 663 14.96 19.33 11.51
CA THR A 663 15.62 20.48 12.16
C THR A 663 14.63 21.25 13.02
N ASN A 664 15.01 21.48 14.28
CA ASN A 664 14.30 22.36 15.20
C ASN A 664 14.89 23.77 15.15
N HIS A 665 14.10 24.77 14.75
CA HIS A 665 14.47 26.18 14.71
C HIS A 665 13.98 26.99 15.92
N ALA A 666 13.20 26.37 16.81
CA ALA A 666 12.75 27.03 18.04
C ALA A 666 13.92 27.25 19.02
N SER A 667 13.72 28.21 19.92
CA SER A 667 14.63 28.50 21.04
C SER A 667 14.51 27.50 22.20
N THR A 668 13.54 26.59 22.14
CA THR A 668 13.31 25.53 23.12
C THR A 668 13.46 24.14 22.47
N PRO A 669 13.74 23.08 23.26
CA PRO A 669 13.67 21.71 22.75
C PRO A 669 12.29 21.43 22.15
N MET A 670 12.25 20.78 20.99
CA MET A 670 11.03 20.34 20.31
C MET A 670 10.74 18.89 20.71
N PRO A 671 9.67 18.63 21.49
CA PRO A 671 9.20 17.26 21.75
C PRO A 671 8.92 16.54 20.44
N ILE A 672 9.36 15.29 20.35
CA ILE A 672 9.12 14.39 19.23
C ILE A 672 8.26 13.23 19.76
N GLY A 673 7.11 13.05 19.14
CA GLY A 673 6.22 11.92 19.36
C GLY A 673 6.56 10.75 18.43
N ALA A 674 5.51 10.11 17.90
CA ALA A 674 5.68 8.96 17.01
C ALA A 674 6.27 9.35 15.65
N ILE A 675 7.25 8.55 15.17
CA ILE A 675 7.80 8.60 13.81
C ILE A 675 7.33 7.35 13.08
N GLU A 676 6.30 7.50 12.26
CA GLU A 676 5.55 6.40 11.67
C GLU A 676 5.63 6.41 10.15
N LEU A 677 5.50 5.21 9.58
CA LEU A 677 5.37 5.01 8.15
C LEU A 677 3.97 4.48 7.87
N THR A 678 3.29 5.11 6.91
CA THR A 678 2.00 4.64 6.40
C THR A 678 2.12 4.32 4.91
N GLY A 679 1.31 3.38 4.40
CA GLY A 679 1.36 2.94 3.01
C GLY A 679 1.97 1.55 2.85
N ALA A 680 2.77 1.34 1.80
CA ALA A 680 3.35 0.02 1.51
C ALA A 680 4.29 -0.45 2.62
N SER A 681 4.20 -1.73 3.00
CA SER A 681 5.09 -2.38 3.99
C SER A 681 6.55 -2.52 3.53
N ASP A 682 6.86 -2.06 2.32
CA ASP A 682 8.21 -2.04 1.74
C ASP A 682 9.11 -0.96 2.35
N TYR A 683 8.56 -0.06 3.17
CA TYR A 683 9.31 1.00 3.85
C TYR A 683 9.50 0.66 5.34
N THR A 684 10.73 0.82 5.84
CA THR A 684 11.04 0.79 7.27
C THR A 684 11.87 2.01 7.65
N GLN A 685 11.87 2.39 8.94
CA GLN A 685 12.65 3.54 9.42
C GLN A 685 13.46 3.22 10.67
N THR A 686 14.63 3.85 10.76
CA THR A 686 15.39 4.00 12.00
C THR A 686 15.74 5.48 12.17
N ASN A 687 15.84 5.98 13.39
CA ASN A 687 16.16 7.38 13.62
C ASN A 687 16.98 7.58 14.91
N ASN A 688 17.54 8.77 15.07
CA ASN A 688 18.23 9.21 16.29
C ASN A 688 17.54 10.42 16.95
N CYS A 689 16.24 10.60 16.73
CA CYS A 689 15.50 11.79 17.17
C CYS A 689 15.17 11.80 18.67
N GLY A 690 15.22 10.64 19.34
CA GLY A 690 14.87 10.53 20.76
C GLY A 690 13.43 10.99 21.04
N THR A 691 13.18 11.47 22.26
CA THR A 691 11.89 12.08 22.66
C THR A 691 11.84 13.59 22.45
N SER A 692 12.97 14.22 22.09
CA SER A 692 13.03 15.65 21.80
C SER A 692 14.30 16.01 21.02
N VAL A 693 14.21 17.00 20.12
CA VAL A 693 15.36 17.62 19.46
C VAL A 693 15.65 18.97 20.11
N GLY A 694 16.86 19.17 20.64
CA GLY A 694 17.26 20.41 21.32
C GLY A 694 17.09 21.67 20.45
N ALA A 695 17.08 22.85 21.08
CA ALA A 695 16.97 24.13 20.38
C ALA A 695 18.08 24.30 19.33
N GLY A 696 17.72 24.67 18.09
CA GLY A 696 18.66 24.71 16.96
C GLY A 696 19.21 23.35 16.50
N GLY A 697 18.78 22.26 17.15
CA GLY A 697 19.28 20.92 16.94
C GLY A 697 18.70 20.23 15.71
N GLN A 698 19.30 19.09 15.35
CA GLN A 698 18.86 18.27 14.23
C GLN A 698 18.90 16.79 14.61
N CYS A 699 18.02 16.00 14.00
CA CYS A 699 18.09 14.55 13.99
C CYS A 699 17.88 14.01 12.57
N VAL A 700 18.23 12.74 12.37
CA VAL A 700 18.20 12.05 11.08
C VAL A 700 17.30 10.83 11.18
N ILE A 701 16.39 10.72 10.22
CA ILE A 701 15.51 9.58 10.01
C ILE A 701 16.00 8.86 8.74
N ASN A 702 16.52 7.64 8.90
CA ASN A 702 16.92 6.77 7.81
C ASN A 702 15.72 5.93 7.36
N ILE A 703 15.28 6.12 6.13
CA ILE A 703 14.18 5.36 5.50
C ILE A 703 14.79 4.31 4.58
N THR A 704 14.48 3.04 4.83
CA THR A 704 14.86 1.90 4.00
C THR A 704 13.69 1.50 3.13
N PHE A 705 13.91 1.41 1.82
CA PHE A 705 12.98 0.82 0.85
C PHE A 705 13.50 -0.55 0.42
N GLN A 706 12.70 -1.61 0.66
CA GLN A 706 12.98 -2.98 0.25
C GLN A 706 11.71 -3.58 -0.38
N PRO A 707 11.54 -3.51 -1.71
CA PRO A 707 10.31 -3.95 -2.35
C PRO A 707 10.14 -5.47 -2.27
N SER A 708 8.98 -5.90 -1.78
CA SER A 708 8.56 -7.31 -1.67
C SER A 708 7.80 -7.80 -2.90
N ALA A 709 7.30 -6.89 -3.75
CA ALA A 709 6.59 -7.22 -4.98
C ALA A 709 6.82 -6.16 -6.07
N THR A 710 6.49 -6.51 -7.32
CA THR A 710 6.73 -5.65 -8.48
C THR A 710 5.74 -4.48 -8.58
N GLY A 711 6.15 -3.43 -9.30
CA GLY A 711 5.35 -2.24 -9.58
C GLY A 711 5.60 -1.07 -8.62
N PRO A 712 4.87 0.05 -8.81
CA PRO A 712 5.04 1.24 -7.99
C PRO A 712 4.65 0.97 -6.54
N ARG A 713 5.40 1.57 -5.62
CA ARG A 713 5.20 1.55 -4.18
C ARG A 713 5.21 2.98 -3.68
N THR A 714 4.23 3.31 -2.85
CA THR A 714 4.07 4.62 -2.24
C THR A 714 3.92 4.48 -0.75
N GLY A 715 4.39 5.49 -0.03
CA GLY A 715 4.26 5.58 1.42
C GLY A 715 4.37 7.02 1.88
N LEU A 716 4.16 7.23 3.17
CA LEU A 716 4.33 8.53 3.83
C LEU A 716 5.08 8.31 5.14
N LEU A 717 6.12 9.11 5.36
CA LEU A 717 6.71 9.32 6.67
C LEU A 717 5.89 10.39 7.38
N ASN A 718 5.39 10.11 8.58
CA ASN A 718 4.71 11.04 9.47
C ASN A 718 5.54 11.20 10.75
N VAL A 719 5.98 12.41 11.05
CA VAL A 719 6.69 12.75 12.29
C VAL A 719 5.76 13.59 13.15
N SER A 720 5.29 13.03 14.26
CA SER A 720 4.53 13.78 15.27
C SER A 720 5.50 14.59 16.13
N ASP A 721 5.18 15.85 16.36
CA ASP A 721 5.96 16.78 17.17
C ASP A 721 5.04 17.87 17.74
N ALA A 722 5.57 18.77 18.56
CA ALA A 722 4.80 19.88 19.15
C ALA A 722 4.70 21.11 18.24
N ASP A 723 5.14 21.04 16.98
CA ASP A 723 5.03 22.14 16.02
C ASP A 723 3.58 22.26 15.50
N PHE A 724 3.12 23.49 15.26
CA PHE A 724 1.76 23.73 14.77
C PHE A 724 1.41 22.98 13.47
N THR A 725 2.42 22.78 12.63
CA THR A 725 2.27 22.12 11.34
C THR A 725 2.31 20.60 11.42
N ALA A 726 2.45 20.02 12.62
CA ALA A 726 2.50 18.59 12.82
C ALA A 726 1.23 17.84 12.30
N PRO A 727 1.37 16.54 11.97
CA PRO A 727 2.64 15.84 11.80
C PRO A 727 3.38 16.34 10.55
N GLN A 728 4.71 16.29 10.58
CA GLN A 728 5.55 16.61 9.43
C GLN A 728 5.55 15.42 8.48
N THR A 729 5.30 15.66 7.20
CA THR A 729 5.12 14.58 6.22
C THR A 729 6.18 14.58 5.13
N VAL A 730 6.59 13.38 4.70
CA VAL A 730 7.43 13.17 3.51
C VAL A 730 6.82 12.09 2.63
N GLY A 731 6.54 12.43 1.37
CA GLY A 731 6.08 11.48 0.37
C GLY A 731 7.16 10.48 -0.02
N LEU A 732 6.87 9.19 0.06
CA LEU A 732 7.80 8.12 -0.32
C LEU A 732 7.33 7.47 -1.62
N SER A 733 8.26 7.21 -2.53
CA SER A 733 8.00 6.54 -3.79
C SER A 733 9.16 5.63 -4.19
N GLY A 734 8.86 4.48 -4.77
CA GLY A 734 9.83 3.54 -5.33
C GLY A 734 9.13 2.53 -6.23
N THR A 735 9.89 1.73 -6.98
CA THR A 735 9.32 0.68 -7.85
C THR A 735 10.03 -0.63 -7.60
N GLY A 736 9.29 -1.68 -7.25
CA GLY A 736 9.83 -3.04 -7.19
C GLY A 736 9.92 -3.65 -8.59
N ALA A 737 11.01 -4.35 -8.89
CA ALA A 737 11.27 -4.92 -10.21
C ALA A 737 11.89 -6.33 -10.14
N SER A 738 11.58 -7.18 -11.13
CA SER A 738 12.07 -8.56 -11.20
C SER A 738 12.59 -8.93 -12.59
N ALA A 739 13.68 -9.71 -12.63
CA ALA A 739 14.20 -10.35 -13.84
C ALA A 739 13.47 -11.68 -14.08
N SER A 740 12.89 -11.89 -15.26
CA SER A 740 12.11 -13.09 -15.59
C SER A 740 12.29 -13.47 -17.06
N ILE A 741 12.49 -14.76 -17.32
CA ILE A 741 12.65 -15.30 -18.68
C ILE A 741 11.64 -16.41 -18.94
N THR A 742 11.13 -16.49 -20.17
CA THR A 742 10.27 -17.59 -20.63
C THR A 742 10.74 -18.14 -21.96
N PHE A 743 10.42 -19.41 -22.23
CA PHE A 743 10.84 -20.13 -23.42
C PHE A 743 9.65 -20.42 -24.35
N SER A 744 9.85 -20.38 -25.67
CA SER A 744 8.83 -20.77 -26.64
C SER A 744 8.49 -22.27 -26.60
N ALA A 745 9.39 -23.09 -26.06
CA ALA A 745 9.22 -24.53 -25.88
C ALA A 745 10.02 -25.02 -24.67
N THR A 746 9.46 -25.98 -23.94
CA THR A 746 10.15 -26.66 -22.81
C THR A 746 10.88 -27.93 -23.25
N SER A 747 10.66 -28.38 -24.49
CA SER A 747 11.40 -29.49 -25.10
C SER A 747 11.45 -29.42 -26.63
N LEU A 748 12.51 -29.96 -27.23
CA LEU A 748 12.69 -30.15 -28.68
C LEU A 748 12.82 -31.64 -29.04
N ASN A 749 12.17 -32.08 -30.11
CA ASN A 749 12.22 -33.46 -30.60
C ASN A 749 12.67 -33.50 -32.07
N PHE A 750 13.81 -34.10 -32.32
CA PHE A 750 14.48 -34.14 -33.63
C PHE A 750 14.12 -35.36 -34.48
N GLY A 751 13.29 -36.27 -33.97
CA GLY A 751 12.82 -37.45 -34.71
C GLY A 751 13.95 -38.41 -35.11
N LEU A 752 13.75 -39.11 -36.23
CA LEU A 752 14.70 -40.10 -36.76
C LEU A 752 15.79 -39.41 -37.59
N GLN A 753 17.06 -39.62 -37.21
CA GLN A 753 18.20 -39.02 -37.88
C GLN A 753 19.28 -40.07 -38.22
N PRO A 754 19.76 -40.16 -39.47
CA PRO A 754 20.82 -41.10 -39.83
C PRO A 754 22.13 -40.84 -39.07
N LEU A 755 22.84 -41.90 -38.70
CA LEU A 755 24.13 -41.79 -38.01
C LEU A 755 25.09 -40.83 -38.72
N SER A 756 25.79 -40.02 -37.91
CA SER A 756 26.81 -39.05 -38.35
C SER A 756 26.31 -37.99 -39.33
N THR A 757 25.00 -37.81 -39.46
CA THR A 757 24.40 -36.70 -40.21
C THR A 757 23.65 -35.77 -39.27
N SER A 758 23.74 -34.46 -39.51
CA SER A 758 23.05 -33.44 -38.71
C SER A 758 21.59 -33.28 -39.14
N SER A 759 20.70 -33.13 -38.17
CA SER A 759 19.31 -32.75 -38.39
C SER A 759 19.21 -31.32 -38.94
N VAL A 760 18.00 -30.93 -39.37
CA VAL A 760 17.66 -29.50 -39.44
C VAL A 760 17.69 -28.90 -38.03
N ALA A 761 18.12 -27.64 -37.92
CA ALA A 761 18.11 -26.94 -36.64
C ALA A 761 16.68 -26.69 -36.16
N GLN A 762 16.43 -26.91 -34.88
CA GLN A 762 15.21 -26.46 -34.19
C GLN A 762 15.59 -25.34 -33.20
N SER A 763 14.68 -24.41 -32.98
CA SER A 763 14.94 -23.23 -32.17
C SER A 763 14.07 -23.13 -30.92
N VAL A 764 14.62 -22.49 -29.90
CA VAL A 764 13.87 -22.02 -28.73
C VAL A 764 14.09 -20.50 -28.57
N ILE A 765 13.00 -19.75 -28.43
CA ILE A 765 13.03 -18.30 -28.23
C ILE A 765 12.94 -18.02 -26.74
N LEU A 766 13.91 -17.27 -26.24
CA LEU A 766 13.99 -16.72 -24.90
C LEU A 766 13.38 -15.33 -24.92
N THR A 767 12.39 -15.06 -24.06
CA THR A 767 11.76 -13.75 -23.92
C THR A 767 11.96 -13.24 -22.51
N ASN A 768 12.51 -12.03 -22.35
CA ASN A 768 12.53 -11.34 -21.07
C ASN A 768 11.15 -10.72 -20.79
N ASN A 769 10.34 -11.41 -19.99
CA ASN A 769 9.04 -10.90 -19.51
C ASN A 769 9.15 -10.14 -18.18
N GLY A 770 10.37 -9.97 -17.66
CA GLY A 770 10.64 -9.19 -16.47
C GLY A 770 10.66 -7.69 -16.73
N THR A 771 10.76 -6.91 -15.67
CA THR A 771 10.84 -5.44 -15.72
C THR A 771 12.28 -4.93 -15.63
N THR A 772 13.26 -5.82 -15.48
CA THR A 772 14.70 -5.52 -15.50
C THR A 772 15.40 -6.33 -16.59
N ALA A 773 16.59 -5.90 -17.01
CA ALA A 773 17.36 -6.61 -18.00
C ALA A 773 17.82 -8.00 -17.51
N VAL A 774 17.81 -8.99 -18.40
CA VAL A 774 18.31 -10.35 -18.16
C VAL A 774 19.58 -10.57 -18.98
N THR A 775 20.69 -10.88 -18.33
CA THR A 775 21.97 -11.18 -18.98
C THR A 775 22.17 -12.68 -19.06
N ILE A 776 22.22 -13.20 -20.29
CA ILE A 776 22.53 -14.60 -20.59
C ILE A 776 24.04 -14.78 -20.53
N GLN A 777 24.52 -15.53 -19.55
CA GLN A 777 25.95 -15.74 -19.28
C GLN A 777 26.51 -16.86 -20.15
N GLN A 778 25.79 -17.98 -20.27
CA GLN A 778 26.23 -19.15 -21.01
C GLN A 778 25.03 -19.95 -21.51
N VAL A 779 25.16 -20.54 -22.70
CA VAL A 779 24.25 -21.56 -23.24
C VAL A 779 25.11 -22.80 -23.51
N SER A 780 24.54 -24.00 -23.34
CA SER A 780 25.21 -25.27 -23.65
C SER A 780 24.22 -26.39 -23.93
N ALA A 781 24.47 -27.19 -24.98
CA ALA A 781 23.73 -28.42 -25.28
C ALA A 781 24.56 -29.66 -24.92
N SER A 782 23.91 -30.70 -24.38
CA SER A 782 24.57 -31.95 -23.98
C SER A 782 24.62 -32.98 -25.10
N GLY A 783 25.57 -33.92 -25.04
CA GLY A 783 25.48 -35.16 -25.80
C GLY A 783 25.62 -35.01 -27.32
N ASN A 784 24.75 -35.70 -28.07
CA ASN A 784 24.66 -35.61 -29.54
C ASN A 784 23.98 -34.33 -30.06
N TYR A 785 23.78 -33.32 -29.20
CA TYR A 785 23.17 -32.05 -29.55
C TYR A 785 24.23 -30.95 -29.59
N GLY A 786 24.29 -30.24 -30.71
CA GLY A 786 25.13 -29.05 -30.86
C GLY A 786 24.25 -27.80 -30.92
N GLU A 787 24.54 -26.81 -30.08
CA GLU A 787 23.97 -25.48 -30.25
C GLU A 787 24.83 -24.62 -31.17
N THR A 788 24.19 -23.69 -31.88
CA THR A 788 24.87 -22.71 -32.75
C THR A 788 24.43 -21.30 -32.38
N ASP A 789 24.36 -21.04 -31.07
CA ASP A 789 23.65 -19.93 -30.43
C ASP A 789 24.15 -18.51 -30.79
N ASN A 790 23.29 -17.50 -30.60
CA ASN A 790 23.62 -16.06 -30.61
C ASN A 790 23.20 -15.32 -29.31
N CYS A 791 22.79 -16.03 -28.26
CA CYS A 791 22.33 -15.47 -26.98
C CYS A 791 23.41 -15.38 -25.89
N ALA A 792 24.43 -16.23 -25.92
CA ALA A 792 25.51 -16.14 -24.94
C ALA A 792 26.17 -14.73 -24.93
N GLY A 793 26.22 -14.08 -23.77
CA GLY A 793 26.71 -12.71 -23.58
C GLY A 793 25.69 -11.60 -23.87
N VAL A 794 24.48 -11.92 -24.33
CA VAL A 794 23.42 -10.94 -24.62
C VAL A 794 22.72 -10.50 -23.35
N THR A 795 22.47 -9.19 -23.23
CA THR A 795 21.59 -8.62 -22.20
C THR A 795 20.25 -8.26 -22.82
N LEU A 796 19.23 -9.06 -22.54
CA LEU A 796 17.85 -8.85 -22.96
C LEU A 796 17.22 -7.75 -22.13
N GLN A 797 16.86 -6.63 -22.75
CA GLN A 797 16.00 -5.63 -22.13
C GLN A 797 14.57 -6.18 -21.95
N PRO A 798 13.72 -5.60 -21.08
CA PRO A 798 12.32 -5.99 -20.98
C PRO A 798 11.64 -6.09 -22.35
N SER A 799 10.86 -7.16 -22.55
CA SER A 799 10.19 -7.53 -23.80
C SER A 799 11.11 -7.88 -24.98
N SER A 800 12.43 -7.89 -24.79
CA SER A 800 13.38 -8.32 -25.84
C SER A 800 13.49 -9.84 -25.86
N THR A 801 13.86 -10.38 -27.03
CA THR A 801 14.00 -11.81 -27.25
C THR A 801 15.40 -12.18 -27.77
N CYS A 802 15.77 -13.43 -27.58
CA CYS A 802 16.91 -14.05 -28.24
C CYS A 802 16.58 -15.50 -28.61
N THR A 803 17.25 -16.08 -29.61
CA THR A 803 16.91 -17.39 -30.18
C THR A 803 18.10 -18.34 -30.15
N VAL A 804 17.96 -19.44 -29.42
CA VAL A 804 18.96 -20.53 -29.42
C VAL A 804 18.57 -21.56 -30.48
N ASN A 805 19.50 -21.91 -31.37
CA ASN A 805 19.33 -22.97 -32.37
C ASN A 805 20.10 -24.23 -31.96
N VAL A 806 19.46 -25.40 -32.06
CA VAL A 806 20.02 -26.70 -31.68
C VAL A 806 19.89 -27.68 -32.84
N VAL A 807 20.94 -28.48 -33.06
CA VAL A 807 21.04 -29.52 -34.10
C VAL A 807 21.36 -30.86 -33.44
N PHE A 808 20.78 -31.95 -33.94
CA PHE A 808 21.02 -33.31 -33.47
C PHE A 808 21.85 -34.12 -34.48
N THR A 809 22.95 -34.71 -34.02
CA THR A 809 23.85 -35.55 -34.82
C THR A 809 24.14 -36.86 -34.09
N PRO A 810 23.35 -37.94 -34.34
CA PRO A 810 23.46 -39.19 -33.59
C PRO A 810 24.71 -40.00 -33.91
N ALA A 811 25.30 -40.60 -32.89
CA ALA A 811 26.44 -41.51 -32.97
C ALA A 811 26.09 -42.99 -32.68
N SER A 812 24.87 -43.26 -32.22
CA SER A 812 24.40 -44.61 -31.89
C SER A 812 22.99 -44.88 -32.42
N LEU A 813 22.64 -46.15 -32.62
CA LEU A 813 21.32 -46.59 -33.14
C LEU A 813 20.29 -46.68 -32.01
N ALA A 814 20.10 -45.61 -31.25
CA ALA A 814 19.24 -45.55 -30.08
C ALA A 814 18.45 -44.24 -30.02
N VAL A 815 17.44 -44.19 -29.14
CA VAL A 815 16.87 -42.91 -28.69
C VAL A 815 17.87 -42.28 -27.74
N ILE A 816 18.31 -41.07 -28.10
CA ILE A 816 19.32 -40.29 -27.38
C ILE A 816 18.58 -39.12 -26.72
N PRO A 817 18.54 -39.04 -25.37
CA PRO A 817 18.05 -37.87 -24.66
C PRO A 817 19.10 -36.74 -24.68
N GLY A 818 18.69 -35.51 -24.42
CA GLY A 818 19.60 -34.36 -24.28
C GLY A 818 18.98 -33.23 -23.45
N ILE A 819 19.78 -32.23 -23.10
CA ILE A 819 19.33 -31.00 -22.41
C ILE A 819 20.10 -29.80 -22.96
N LEU A 820 19.39 -28.69 -23.13
CA LEU A 820 19.93 -27.35 -23.32
C LEU A 820 19.91 -26.61 -21.98
N THR A 821 21.06 -26.13 -21.52
CA THR A 821 21.25 -25.43 -20.23
C THR A 821 21.61 -23.97 -20.48
N ILE A 822 20.85 -23.03 -19.91
CA ILE A 822 21.04 -21.58 -20.06
C ILE A 822 21.30 -20.95 -18.70
N SER A 823 22.50 -20.42 -18.48
CA SER A 823 22.85 -19.69 -17.26
C SER A 823 22.57 -18.19 -17.46
N ASP A 824 21.74 -17.60 -16.61
CA ASP A 824 21.39 -16.17 -16.63
C ASP A 824 21.29 -15.58 -15.20
N ASN A 825 20.93 -14.29 -15.09
CA ASN A 825 20.69 -13.60 -13.81
C ASN A 825 19.20 -13.52 -13.42
N ALA A 826 18.32 -14.19 -14.14
CA ALA A 826 16.91 -14.30 -13.76
C ALA A 826 16.74 -15.34 -12.64
N THR A 827 15.61 -15.26 -11.96
CA THR A 827 15.29 -16.24 -10.91
C THR A 827 15.13 -17.63 -11.56
N GLY A 828 15.77 -18.65 -10.96
CA GLY A 828 15.71 -20.04 -11.44
C GLY A 828 16.81 -20.47 -12.41
N SER A 829 17.84 -19.64 -12.60
CA SER A 829 19.07 -20.00 -13.33
C SER A 829 19.82 -21.18 -12.66
N PRO A 830 20.42 -22.11 -13.43
CA PRO A 830 20.34 -22.21 -14.88
C PRO A 830 18.97 -22.76 -15.33
N GLN A 831 18.45 -22.20 -16.41
CA GLN A 831 17.23 -22.63 -17.07
C GLN A 831 17.49 -23.86 -17.96
N ILE A 832 16.50 -24.73 -18.14
CA ILE A 832 16.65 -26.00 -18.87
C ILE A 832 15.56 -26.23 -19.92
N VAL A 833 15.94 -26.78 -21.07
CA VAL A 833 15.02 -27.24 -22.14
C VAL A 833 15.40 -28.68 -22.52
N GLY A 834 14.44 -29.60 -22.50
CA GLY A 834 14.69 -31.01 -22.80
C GLY A 834 14.89 -31.28 -24.29
N LEU A 835 15.78 -32.20 -24.67
CA LEU A 835 16.06 -32.57 -26.06
C LEU A 835 15.85 -34.09 -26.25
N SER A 836 15.39 -34.51 -27.41
CA SER A 836 15.24 -35.93 -27.77
C SER A 836 15.38 -36.17 -29.27
N GLY A 837 15.93 -37.32 -29.65
CA GLY A 837 16.17 -37.70 -31.04
C GLY A 837 16.57 -39.17 -31.13
N GLN A 838 16.42 -39.80 -32.30
CA GLN A 838 16.74 -41.22 -32.48
C GLN A 838 17.68 -41.42 -33.66
N GLY A 839 18.82 -42.07 -33.39
CA GLY A 839 19.74 -42.48 -34.44
C GLY A 839 19.24 -43.70 -35.21
N ILE A 840 19.23 -43.61 -36.54
CA ILE A 840 18.89 -44.72 -37.44
C ILE A 840 20.04 -45.05 -38.38
N ARG A 841 20.01 -46.24 -38.98
CA ARG A 841 21.07 -46.66 -39.91
C ARG A 841 21.03 -45.78 -41.18
N PRO A 842 22.17 -45.30 -41.69
CA PRO A 842 22.25 -44.57 -42.96
C PRO A 842 21.65 -45.33 -44.14
N VAL A 843 21.90 -46.63 -44.18
CA VAL A 843 21.29 -47.60 -45.08
C VAL A 843 20.67 -48.68 -44.20
N ALA A 844 19.53 -49.25 -44.54
CA ALA A 844 18.95 -50.32 -43.72
C ALA A 844 18.42 -51.45 -44.60
N LEU A 845 18.67 -52.68 -44.20
CA LEU A 845 18.09 -53.88 -44.79
C LEU A 845 17.11 -54.51 -43.80
N SER A 846 15.89 -54.79 -44.23
CA SER A 846 14.83 -55.35 -43.38
C SER A 846 14.03 -56.42 -44.12
N PRO A 847 13.69 -57.57 -43.51
CA PRO A 847 13.99 -57.93 -42.12
C PRO A 847 15.46 -58.37 -41.92
N ALA A 848 15.89 -58.41 -40.66
CA ALA A 848 17.25 -58.82 -40.27
C ALA A 848 17.50 -60.34 -40.42
N ASN A 849 16.42 -61.12 -40.58
CA ASN A 849 16.47 -62.57 -40.72
C ASN A 849 15.40 -63.08 -41.70
N LEU A 850 15.78 -64.02 -42.57
CA LEU A 850 14.87 -64.76 -43.45
C LEU A 850 14.98 -66.27 -43.16
N SER A 851 13.84 -66.95 -43.02
CA SER A 851 13.80 -68.37 -42.63
C SER A 851 12.98 -69.18 -43.61
N PHE A 852 13.61 -70.14 -44.28
CA PHE A 852 13.05 -70.88 -45.40
C PHE A 852 12.44 -72.23 -45.02
N GLY A 853 12.42 -72.56 -43.72
CA GLY A 853 11.90 -73.82 -43.21
C GLY A 853 12.63 -75.04 -43.78
N THR A 854 11.91 -76.17 -43.87
CA THR A 854 12.44 -77.42 -44.43
C THR A 854 12.14 -77.51 -45.93
N VAL A 855 13.17 -77.71 -46.74
CA VAL A 855 13.10 -77.86 -48.20
C VAL A 855 13.76 -79.17 -48.60
N ASN A 856 13.11 -79.94 -49.50
CA ASN A 856 13.67 -81.18 -49.99
C ASN A 856 14.95 -80.92 -50.81
N VAL A 857 15.98 -81.74 -50.62
CA VAL A 857 17.23 -81.64 -51.37
C VAL A 857 16.96 -81.76 -52.87
N GLY A 858 17.55 -80.85 -53.66
CA GLY A 858 17.33 -80.74 -55.11
C GLY A 858 16.10 -79.91 -55.54
N SER A 859 15.30 -79.40 -54.60
CA SER A 859 14.21 -78.44 -54.87
C SER A 859 14.61 -77.00 -54.54
N ILE A 860 13.90 -76.02 -55.12
CA ILE A 860 14.07 -74.58 -54.83
C ILE A 860 12.90 -74.10 -53.98
N SER A 861 13.18 -73.37 -52.90
CA SER A 861 12.15 -72.78 -52.03
C SER A 861 11.33 -71.69 -52.73
N ALA A 862 10.18 -71.32 -52.14
CA ALA A 862 9.56 -70.03 -52.42
C ALA A 862 10.52 -68.88 -52.06
N SER A 863 10.42 -67.77 -52.80
CA SER A 863 11.24 -66.60 -52.54
C SER A 863 10.75 -65.82 -51.32
N GLN A 864 11.68 -65.36 -50.49
CA GLN A 864 11.43 -64.36 -49.45
C GLN A 864 12.15 -63.06 -49.79
N THR A 865 11.61 -61.92 -49.34
CA THR A 865 12.13 -60.60 -49.72
C THR A 865 12.74 -59.86 -48.54
N ALA A 866 13.82 -59.13 -48.83
CA ALA A 866 14.39 -58.10 -47.97
C ALA A 866 14.32 -56.74 -48.68
N THR A 867 13.89 -55.71 -47.96
CA THR A 867 13.79 -54.33 -48.43
C THR A 867 15.00 -53.52 -47.99
N LEU A 868 15.68 -52.92 -48.95
CA LEU A 868 16.78 -51.99 -48.76
C LEU A 868 16.25 -50.56 -48.72
N PHE A 869 16.60 -49.80 -47.70
CA PHE A 869 16.28 -48.39 -47.50
C PHE A 869 17.56 -47.54 -47.55
N ASN A 870 17.54 -46.46 -48.33
CA ASN A 870 18.56 -45.42 -48.27
C ASN A 870 18.02 -44.24 -47.44
N ASN A 871 18.44 -44.13 -46.19
CA ASN A 871 18.01 -43.05 -45.28
C ASN A 871 18.86 -41.78 -45.44
N LEU A 872 19.87 -41.76 -46.32
CA LEU A 872 20.67 -40.58 -46.60
C LEU A 872 19.92 -39.59 -47.49
N THR A 873 20.43 -38.36 -47.52
CA THR A 873 19.99 -37.30 -48.44
C THR A 873 20.65 -37.40 -49.82
N THR A 874 21.58 -38.35 -50.01
CA THR A 874 22.29 -38.60 -51.27
C THR A 874 22.03 -40.02 -51.78
N PRO A 875 22.07 -40.25 -53.12
CA PRO A 875 22.04 -41.61 -53.69
C PRO A 875 23.20 -42.47 -53.20
N ILE A 876 23.04 -43.80 -53.22
CA ILE A 876 24.08 -44.75 -52.82
C ILE A 876 24.22 -45.90 -53.83
N THR A 877 25.48 -46.29 -54.11
CA THR A 877 25.83 -47.48 -54.89
C THR A 877 26.11 -48.66 -53.96
N PHE A 878 25.63 -49.85 -54.33
CA PHE A 878 25.76 -51.06 -53.52
C PHE A 878 25.84 -52.33 -54.37
N SER A 879 26.30 -53.43 -53.77
CA SER A 879 26.23 -54.79 -54.30
C SER A 879 25.68 -55.73 -53.24
N PHE A 880 25.03 -56.82 -53.64
CA PHE A 880 24.55 -57.83 -52.70
C PHE A 880 24.81 -59.25 -53.21
N SER A 881 25.05 -60.18 -52.29
CA SER A 881 25.21 -61.60 -52.58
C SER A 881 24.61 -62.45 -51.46
N ALA A 882 24.18 -63.67 -51.81
CA ALA A 882 23.78 -64.69 -50.85
C ALA A 882 24.74 -65.88 -50.93
N SER A 883 24.78 -66.69 -49.87
CA SER A 883 25.80 -67.71 -49.61
C SER A 883 25.19 -68.88 -48.86
N GLY A 884 25.82 -70.07 -48.86
CA GLY A 884 25.31 -71.23 -48.12
C GLY A 884 24.13 -71.94 -48.81
N GLY A 885 24.11 -71.98 -50.15
CA GLY A 885 22.99 -72.58 -50.91
C GLY A 885 21.80 -71.64 -51.13
N TYR A 886 21.99 -70.34 -50.87
CA TYR A 886 21.02 -69.29 -51.14
C TYR A 886 21.42 -68.46 -52.35
N LEU A 887 20.44 -68.01 -53.13
CA LEU A 887 20.62 -67.11 -54.27
C LEU A 887 19.82 -65.83 -54.06
N ALA A 888 20.42 -64.67 -54.36
CA ALA A 888 19.77 -63.38 -54.25
C ALA A 888 19.66 -62.68 -55.61
N SER A 889 18.52 -62.04 -55.87
CA SER A 889 18.27 -61.23 -57.07
C SER A 889 17.30 -60.07 -56.78
N GLY A 890 17.35 -59.00 -57.58
CA GLY A 890 16.36 -57.92 -57.47
C GLY A 890 14.97 -58.42 -57.88
N SER A 891 13.93 -58.06 -57.14
CA SER A 891 12.54 -58.53 -57.40
C SER A 891 11.47 -57.52 -57.00
N GLY A 892 10.21 -57.79 -57.32
CA GLY A 892 9.06 -56.96 -56.96
C GLY A 892 8.85 -55.75 -57.87
N SER A 893 8.05 -54.78 -57.43
CA SER A 893 7.71 -53.57 -58.19
C SER A 893 8.84 -52.53 -58.23
N ARG A 894 9.81 -52.63 -57.32
CA ARG A 894 11.01 -51.78 -57.24
C ARG A 894 12.24 -52.67 -57.01
N PRO A 895 12.66 -53.47 -58.01
CA PRO A 895 13.78 -54.40 -57.84
C PRO A 895 15.08 -53.65 -57.60
N CYS A 896 15.89 -54.13 -56.65
CA CYS A 896 17.20 -53.55 -56.41
C CYS A 896 18.14 -53.81 -57.59
N GLY A 897 18.66 -52.73 -58.17
CA GLY A 897 19.81 -52.73 -59.10
C GLY A 897 21.13 -52.52 -58.35
N THR A 898 22.00 -51.67 -58.89
CA THR A 898 23.31 -51.33 -58.27
C THR A 898 23.33 -49.97 -57.57
N THR A 899 22.30 -49.13 -57.74
CA THR A 899 22.21 -47.78 -57.14
C THR A 899 20.78 -47.52 -56.63
N LEU A 900 20.66 -46.84 -55.48
CA LEU A 900 19.39 -46.46 -54.86
C LEU A 900 19.39 -44.94 -54.55
N ALA A 901 18.36 -44.24 -55.03
CA ALA A 901 18.21 -42.80 -54.82
C ALA A 901 18.10 -42.43 -53.32
N ALA A 902 18.37 -41.16 -52.99
CA ALA A 902 18.20 -40.62 -51.64
C ALA A 902 16.76 -40.85 -51.12
N LYS A 903 16.61 -41.19 -49.84
CA LYS A 903 15.31 -41.43 -49.18
C LYS A 903 14.40 -42.47 -49.88
N ALA A 904 14.96 -43.34 -50.72
CA ALA A 904 14.21 -44.35 -51.48
C ALA A 904 14.40 -45.77 -50.91
N ASN A 905 13.61 -46.72 -51.41
CA ASN A 905 13.76 -48.15 -51.12
C ASN A 905 13.65 -49.03 -52.37
N CYS A 906 14.19 -50.25 -52.29
CA CYS A 906 14.07 -51.30 -53.30
C CYS A 906 14.04 -52.70 -52.62
N THR A 907 13.66 -53.74 -53.36
CA THR A 907 13.51 -55.11 -52.83
C THR A 907 14.44 -56.14 -53.47
N ILE A 908 14.98 -57.02 -52.63
CA ILE A 908 15.85 -58.17 -52.96
C ILE A 908 15.09 -59.44 -52.63
N ALA A 909 14.90 -60.34 -53.59
CA ALA A 909 14.43 -61.71 -53.40
C ALA A 909 15.60 -62.63 -53.04
N VAL A 910 15.37 -63.57 -52.13
CA VAL A 910 16.27 -64.66 -51.80
C VAL A 910 15.53 -65.99 -51.94
N THR A 911 16.17 -67.01 -52.52
CA THR A 911 15.69 -68.40 -52.58
C THR A 911 16.71 -69.34 -51.95
N PHE A 912 16.25 -70.51 -51.50
CA PHE A 912 17.06 -71.55 -50.86
C PHE A 912 16.98 -72.87 -51.65
N SER A 913 18.14 -73.45 -51.97
CA SER A 913 18.28 -74.71 -52.70
C SER A 913 19.23 -75.65 -51.95
N PRO A 914 18.76 -76.44 -50.98
CA PRO A 914 19.62 -77.31 -50.20
C PRO A 914 20.18 -78.48 -51.01
N THR A 915 21.44 -78.81 -50.76
CA THR A 915 22.17 -79.94 -51.37
C THR A 915 22.41 -81.09 -50.38
N THR A 916 22.20 -80.86 -49.08
CA THR A 916 22.48 -81.81 -47.99
C THR A 916 21.33 -81.85 -46.99
N ASN A 917 21.23 -82.94 -46.21
CA ASN A 917 20.34 -82.99 -45.05
C ASN A 917 20.91 -82.19 -43.88
N GLY A 918 20.05 -81.47 -43.16
CA GLY A 918 20.40 -80.72 -41.95
C GLY A 918 20.23 -79.22 -42.09
N ALA A 919 20.52 -78.50 -41.00
CA ALA A 919 20.44 -77.04 -40.97
C ALA A 919 21.52 -76.41 -41.84
N VAL A 920 21.14 -75.41 -42.63
CA VAL A 920 22.03 -74.63 -43.47
C VAL A 920 21.88 -73.16 -43.09
N ASN A 921 22.95 -72.56 -42.61
CA ASN A 921 23.03 -71.13 -42.37
C ASN A 921 23.60 -70.43 -43.61
N GLY A 922 23.24 -69.17 -43.76
CA GLY A 922 23.80 -68.29 -44.79
C GLY A 922 23.63 -66.83 -44.41
N ALA A 923 24.09 -65.95 -45.29
CA ALA A 923 23.95 -64.52 -45.14
C ALA A 923 23.67 -63.87 -46.49
N LEU A 924 22.67 -62.99 -46.53
CA LEU A 924 22.53 -61.97 -47.57
C LEU A 924 23.43 -60.80 -47.15
N THR A 925 24.55 -60.65 -47.86
CA THR A 925 25.58 -59.63 -47.58
C THR A 925 25.42 -58.48 -48.55
N LEU A 926 25.21 -57.27 -48.02
CA LEU A 926 25.03 -56.04 -48.77
C LEU A 926 26.22 -55.10 -48.53
N THR A 927 26.99 -54.82 -49.57
CA THR A 927 28.17 -53.95 -49.50
C THR A 927 27.87 -52.60 -50.14
N HIS A 928 28.12 -51.51 -49.42
CA HIS A 928 27.91 -50.13 -49.87
C HIS A 928 28.93 -49.14 -49.29
N GLY A 929 28.92 -47.89 -49.76
CA GLY A 929 29.87 -46.84 -49.33
C GLY A 929 29.53 -46.08 -48.04
N ALA A 930 28.34 -46.28 -47.44
CA ALA A 930 27.97 -45.67 -46.17
C ALA A 930 28.51 -46.42 -44.94
N LEU A 931 28.49 -45.77 -43.76
CA LEU A 931 28.86 -46.38 -42.48
C LEU A 931 28.10 -47.70 -42.22
N LEU A 932 28.73 -48.61 -41.47
CA LEU A 932 28.20 -49.93 -41.11
C LEU A 932 28.00 -50.89 -42.32
N SER A 933 28.93 -50.85 -43.28
CA SER A 933 29.01 -51.77 -44.43
C SER A 933 30.09 -52.84 -44.21
N PRO A 934 29.87 -54.12 -44.56
CA PRO A 934 28.65 -54.65 -45.17
C PRO A 934 27.51 -54.85 -44.15
N GLN A 935 26.27 -54.78 -44.64
CA GLN A 935 25.07 -55.16 -43.89
C GLN A 935 24.71 -56.61 -44.15
N VAL A 936 24.15 -57.27 -43.15
CA VAL A 936 23.87 -58.70 -43.21
C VAL A 936 22.44 -58.98 -42.77
N THR A 937 21.70 -59.69 -43.63
CA THR A 937 20.47 -60.38 -43.24
C THR A 937 20.80 -61.86 -43.06
N SER A 938 20.53 -62.40 -41.87
CA SER A 938 20.77 -63.80 -41.54
C SER A 938 19.82 -64.70 -42.31
N LEU A 939 20.34 -65.76 -42.95
CA LEU A 939 19.55 -66.73 -43.71
C LEU A 939 19.60 -68.08 -43.00
N THR A 940 18.44 -68.72 -42.82
CA THR A 940 18.32 -70.05 -42.20
C THR A 940 17.36 -70.95 -42.95
N GLY A 941 17.67 -72.23 -43.04
CA GLY A 941 16.89 -73.24 -43.76
C GLY A 941 17.35 -74.64 -43.39
N THR A 942 16.54 -75.65 -43.69
CA THR A 942 16.87 -77.07 -43.42
C THR A 942 16.67 -77.90 -44.69
N GLY A 943 17.69 -78.63 -45.11
CA GLY A 943 17.56 -79.62 -46.17
C GLY A 943 17.07 -80.96 -45.63
N ALA A 944 16.21 -81.65 -46.38
CA ALA A 944 15.71 -82.99 -46.03
C ALA A 944 15.66 -83.93 -47.24
N ASN A 945 15.62 -85.24 -46.98
CA ASN A 945 15.46 -86.32 -47.97
C ASN A 945 16.59 -86.47 -49.02
N ALA A 946 17.83 -86.14 -48.67
CA ALA A 946 19.00 -86.42 -49.51
C ALA A 946 19.24 -87.93 -49.72
N ALA A 947 19.45 -88.36 -50.96
CA ALA A 947 19.77 -89.75 -51.31
C ALA A 947 21.25 -90.12 -51.08
N THR A 948 22.14 -89.13 -51.02
CA THR A 948 23.59 -89.32 -50.93
C THR A 948 24.16 -88.52 -49.75
N PRO A 949 24.96 -89.14 -48.86
CA PRO A 949 25.61 -88.41 -47.77
C PRO A 949 26.67 -87.44 -48.30
N PRO A 950 26.86 -86.27 -47.66
CA PRO A 950 27.91 -85.32 -48.04
C PRO A 950 29.30 -85.93 -47.85
N PRO A 951 30.25 -85.71 -48.77
CA PRO A 951 31.61 -86.22 -48.61
C PRO A 951 32.42 -85.55 -47.49
N PHE A 952 32.02 -84.38 -46.96
CA PHE A 952 32.77 -83.66 -45.92
C PHE A 952 32.08 -83.76 -44.57
N THR A 953 32.88 -83.96 -43.53
CA THR A 953 32.49 -83.81 -42.12
C THR A 953 33.31 -82.69 -41.51
N PHE A 954 32.66 -81.87 -40.67
CA PHE A 954 33.28 -80.74 -39.99
C PHE A 954 33.39 -81.04 -38.49
N SER A 955 34.54 -80.72 -37.90
CA SER A 955 34.77 -80.90 -36.46
C SER A 955 35.30 -79.60 -35.83
N PRO A 956 34.47 -78.91 -35.02
CA PRO A 956 33.03 -79.13 -34.78
C PRO A 956 32.11 -78.93 -36.01
N ALA A 957 30.87 -79.46 -35.93
CA ALA A 957 29.87 -79.37 -37.00
C ALA A 957 29.32 -77.94 -37.21
N SER A 958 29.40 -77.09 -36.20
CA SER A 958 29.10 -75.66 -36.23
C SER A 958 29.74 -74.97 -35.04
N PHE A 959 29.88 -73.64 -35.09
CA PHE A 959 30.39 -72.89 -33.95
C PHE A 959 30.03 -71.40 -33.93
N SER A 960 30.23 -70.76 -32.76
CA SER A 960 29.93 -69.35 -32.50
C SER A 960 31.14 -68.57 -31.95
N PHE A 961 31.24 -67.29 -32.32
CA PHE A 961 32.08 -66.28 -31.66
C PHE A 961 31.27 -65.51 -30.62
N ASN A 962 31.67 -65.56 -29.35
CA ASN A 962 30.91 -64.93 -28.27
C ASN A 962 31.53 -63.58 -27.88
N GLY A 963 30.75 -62.50 -27.97
CA GLY A 963 31.08 -61.20 -27.40
C GLY A 963 32.26 -60.47 -28.05
N VAL A 964 32.33 -60.44 -29.37
CA VAL A 964 33.37 -59.68 -30.09
C VAL A 964 32.98 -58.21 -30.15
N VAL A 965 33.89 -57.30 -29.81
CA VAL A 965 33.58 -55.86 -29.82
C VAL A 965 33.29 -55.39 -31.24
N ALA A 966 32.19 -54.66 -31.43
CA ALA A 966 31.82 -54.12 -32.73
C ALA A 966 32.92 -53.18 -33.26
N GLY A 967 33.29 -53.34 -34.54
CA GLY A 967 34.41 -52.64 -35.17
C GLY A 967 35.77 -53.33 -35.00
N THR A 968 35.84 -54.48 -34.31
CA THR A 968 37.07 -55.27 -34.16
C THR A 968 36.94 -56.65 -34.80
N THR A 969 38.08 -57.31 -35.03
CA THR A 969 38.14 -58.68 -35.56
C THR A 969 38.51 -59.65 -34.44
N SER A 970 37.81 -60.79 -34.37
CA SER A 970 38.13 -61.86 -33.43
C SER A 970 39.51 -62.47 -33.68
N GLY A 971 40.04 -63.18 -32.68
CA GLY A 971 41.12 -64.14 -32.92
C GLY A 971 40.72 -65.21 -33.93
N GLU A 972 41.72 -65.88 -34.52
CA GLU A 972 41.49 -66.99 -35.45
C GLU A 972 40.85 -68.18 -34.75
N ARG A 973 39.94 -68.86 -35.45
CA ARG A 973 39.40 -70.15 -35.02
C ARG A 973 39.57 -71.18 -36.13
N ASN A 974 40.33 -72.23 -35.83
CA ASN A 974 40.71 -73.27 -36.80
C ASN A 974 39.70 -74.42 -36.78
N GLU A 975 39.33 -74.87 -37.97
CA GLU A 975 38.27 -75.87 -38.16
C GLU A 975 38.75 -76.95 -39.13
N THR A 976 38.54 -78.22 -38.75
CA THR A 976 38.99 -79.37 -39.54
C THR A 976 37.88 -79.87 -40.45
N VAL A 977 38.20 -79.98 -41.75
CA VAL A 977 37.35 -80.53 -42.80
C VAL A 977 37.91 -81.90 -43.19
N THR A 978 37.13 -82.96 -43.02
CA THR A 978 37.56 -84.33 -43.37
C THR A 978 36.71 -84.87 -44.51
N ASN A 979 37.36 -85.37 -45.57
CA ASN A 979 36.68 -86.14 -46.60
C ASN A 979 36.35 -87.54 -46.06
N ALA A 980 35.10 -87.75 -45.67
CA ALA A 980 34.61 -89.02 -45.15
C ALA A 980 34.33 -90.06 -46.25
N GLY A 981 34.41 -89.67 -47.53
CA GLY A 981 34.29 -90.58 -48.66
C GLY A 981 35.58 -91.36 -48.96
N THR A 982 35.50 -92.28 -49.92
CA THR A 982 36.65 -93.07 -50.39
C THR A 982 37.36 -92.45 -51.60
N SER A 983 36.66 -91.59 -52.36
CA SER A 983 37.20 -90.89 -53.54
C SER A 983 37.75 -89.51 -53.18
N SER A 984 38.79 -89.07 -53.88
CA SER A 984 39.31 -87.69 -53.77
C SER A 984 38.26 -86.68 -54.23
N VAL A 985 38.09 -85.59 -53.48
CA VAL A 985 37.20 -84.47 -53.80
C VAL A 985 38.04 -83.20 -53.93
N ASN A 986 37.93 -82.50 -55.06
CA ASN A 986 38.67 -81.27 -55.31
C ASN A 986 37.90 -80.05 -54.81
N ILE A 987 38.45 -79.35 -53.80
CA ILE A 987 37.90 -78.09 -53.30
C ILE A 987 38.39 -76.94 -54.20
N SER A 988 37.49 -76.42 -55.02
CA SER A 988 37.77 -75.35 -55.99
C SER A 988 37.52 -73.95 -55.44
N GLY A 989 36.83 -73.82 -54.30
CA GLY A 989 36.59 -72.53 -53.67
C GLY A 989 36.15 -72.64 -52.21
N ILE A 990 36.55 -71.65 -51.41
CA ILE A 990 36.16 -71.51 -50.01
C ILE A 990 35.77 -70.05 -49.80
N ALA A 991 34.52 -69.81 -49.40
CA ALA A 991 34.01 -68.46 -49.18
C ALA A 991 33.21 -68.38 -47.89
N ALA A 992 33.54 -67.39 -47.05
CA ALA A 992 32.75 -67.04 -45.88
C ALA A 992 31.73 -65.96 -46.26
N SER A 993 30.68 -65.83 -45.43
CA SER A 993 29.61 -64.88 -45.67
C SER A 993 29.34 -63.97 -44.48
N GLY A 994 28.57 -62.90 -44.69
CA GLY A 994 28.25 -61.94 -43.65
C GLY A 994 29.48 -61.24 -43.09
N ASN A 995 29.63 -61.23 -41.77
CA ASN A 995 30.77 -60.62 -41.07
C ASN A 995 31.92 -61.61 -40.82
N PHE A 996 31.95 -62.73 -41.54
CA PHE A 996 32.98 -63.76 -41.41
C PHE A 996 33.96 -63.72 -42.58
N THR A 997 35.23 -64.00 -42.28
CA THR A 997 36.26 -64.25 -43.30
C THR A 997 36.85 -65.64 -43.08
N VAL A 998 37.32 -66.27 -44.15
CA VAL A 998 37.90 -67.62 -44.10
C VAL A 998 39.13 -67.71 -45.00
N THR A 999 40.14 -68.42 -44.54
CA THR A 999 41.34 -68.78 -45.30
C THR A 999 41.70 -70.23 -45.05
N GLY A 1000 42.36 -70.90 -45.99
CA GLY A 1000 43.01 -72.18 -45.72
C GLY A 1000 44.15 -71.98 -44.72
N SER A 1001 44.30 -72.88 -43.75
CA SER A 1001 45.27 -72.71 -42.67
C SER A 1001 45.93 -74.02 -42.23
N GLY A 1002 46.91 -73.94 -41.33
CA GLY A 1002 47.63 -75.11 -40.80
C GLY A 1002 48.61 -75.73 -41.80
N THR A 1003 49.07 -76.95 -41.50
CA THR A 1003 50.04 -77.70 -42.34
C THR A 1003 49.40 -78.33 -43.59
N ASN A 1004 48.07 -78.47 -43.61
CA ASN A 1004 47.31 -78.93 -44.76
C ASN A 1004 46.10 -78.01 -45.00
N PRO A 1005 46.31 -76.83 -45.60
CA PRO A 1005 45.24 -75.87 -45.85
C PRO A 1005 44.24 -76.41 -46.88
N CYS A 1006 42.95 -76.19 -46.64
CA CYS A 1006 41.93 -76.55 -47.63
C CYS A 1006 42.06 -75.67 -48.90
N GLY A 1007 41.98 -76.26 -50.10
CA GLY A 1007 42.09 -75.54 -51.37
C GLY A 1007 42.74 -76.35 -52.49
N GLY A 1008 42.20 -77.53 -52.79
CA GLY A 1008 42.74 -78.48 -53.76
C GLY A 1008 42.15 -79.89 -53.56
N PRO A 1009 42.75 -80.94 -54.15
CA PRO A 1009 42.28 -82.30 -54.00
C PRO A 1009 42.47 -82.82 -52.56
N LEU A 1010 41.37 -83.23 -51.93
CA LEU A 1010 41.35 -83.86 -50.61
C LEU A 1010 41.04 -85.35 -50.78
N ALA A 1011 42.04 -86.21 -50.60
CA ALA A 1011 41.90 -87.66 -50.71
C ALA A 1011 40.86 -88.22 -49.72
N GLY A 1012 40.27 -89.38 -50.04
CA GLY A 1012 39.34 -90.06 -49.13
C GLY A 1012 40.00 -90.39 -47.78
N GLY A 1013 39.33 -90.05 -46.68
CA GLY A 1013 39.83 -90.17 -45.31
C GLY A 1013 40.81 -89.08 -44.85
N ALA A 1014 41.25 -88.18 -45.75
CA ALA A 1014 42.17 -87.10 -45.40
C ALA A 1014 41.44 -85.85 -44.85
N SER A 1015 42.15 -85.06 -44.05
CA SER A 1015 41.63 -83.82 -43.46
C SER A 1015 42.47 -82.62 -43.86
N CYS A 1016 41.82 -81.48 -44.08
CA CYS A 1016 42.44 -80.17 -44.25
C CYS A 1016 41.86 -79.16 -43.23
N THR A 1017 42.48 -77.99 -43.07
CA THR A 1017 42.05 -76.97 -42.11
C THR A 1017 41.76 -75.62 -42.74
N VAL A 1018 40.79 -74.91 -42.15
CA VAL A 1018 40.49 -73.50 -42.44
C VAL A 1018 40.54 -72.66 -41.15
N SER A 1019 40.92 -71.39 -41.27
CA SER A 1019 40.81 -70.40 -40.19
C SER A 1019 39.68 -69.44 -40.48
N VAL A 1020 38.80 -69.23 -39.50
CA VAL A 1020 37.68 -68.30 -39.59
C VAL A 1020 37.87 -67.15 -38.61
N HIS A 1021 37.56 -65.93 -39.05
CA HIS A 1021 37.47 -64.74 -38.19
C HIS A 1021 36.06 -64.15 -38.25
N PHE A 1022 35.66 -63.45 -37.18
CA PHE A 1022 34.41 -62.71 -37.08
C PHE A 1022 34.69 -61.23 -36.79
N SER A 1023 34.16 -60.34 -37.64
CA SER A 1023 34.32 -58.88 -37.52
C SER A 1023 32.96 -58.18 -37.48
N PRO A 1024 32.24 -58.18 -36.35
CA PRO A 1024 30.94 -57.55 -36.23
C PRO A 1024 31.06 -56.03 -36.35
N LEU A 1025 30.15 -55.38 -37.07
CA LEU A 1025 30.06 -53.91 -37.14
C LEU A 1025 28.95 -53.33 -36.24
N VAL A 1026 28.14 -54.20 -35.64
CA VAL A 1026 26.95 -53.83 -34.87
C VAL A 1026 26.80 -54.74 -33.65
N VAL A 1027 26.07 -54.28 -32.64
CA VAL A 1027 25.69 -55.07 -31.47
C VAL A 1027 24.50 -55.95 -31.84
N ALA A 1028 24.77 -57.14 -32.38
CA ALA A 1028 23.74 -58.11 -32.76
C ALA A 1028 24.32 -59.53 -32.83
N THR A 1029 23.43 -60.53 -32.84
CA THR A 1029 23.76 -61.89 -33.25
C THR A 1029 23.72 -61.99 -34.77
N ILE A 1030 24.79 -62.46 -35.39
CA ILE A 1030 24.97 -62.55 -36.84
C ILE A 1030 25.18 -64.03 -37.20
N GLN A 1031 24.32 -64.57 -38.06
CA GLN A 1031 24.50 -65.90 -38.64
C GLN A 1031 25.27 -65.80 -39.95
N GLY A 1032 26.08 -66.80 -40.24
CA GLY A 1032 26.83 -66.91 -41.50
C GLY A 1032 27.23 -68.34 -41.79
N ALA A 1033 28.07 -68.51 -42.80
CA ALA A 1033 28.57 -69.83 -43.18
C ALA A 1033 29.91 -69.75 -43.91
N VAL A 1034 30.66 -70.86 -43.89
CA VAL A 1034 31.71 -71.15 -44.87
C VAL A 1034 31.15 -72.10 -45.91
N THR A 1035 31.15 -71.66 -47.17
CA THR A 1035 30.73 -72.45 -48.33
C THR A 1035 31.96 -73.04 -49.01
N PHE A 1036 31.99 -74.36 -49.15
CA PHE A 1036 33.02 -75.11 -49.88
C PHE A 1036 32.46 -75.52 -51.24
N THR A 1037 33.02 -74.97 -52.31
CA THR A 1037 32.74 -75.37 -53.69
C THR A 1037 33.67 -76.51 -54.08
N ASN A 1038 33.11 -77.59 -54.60
CA ASN A 1038 33.86 -78.78 -54.98
C ASN A 1038 33.23 -79.51 -56.17
N ASP A 1039 33.90 -80.57 -56.63
CA ASP A 1039 33.51 -81.39 -57.78
C ASP A 1039 32.68 -82.63 -57.42
N SER A 1040 32.22 -82.75 -56.18
CA SER A 1040 31.36 -83.87 -55.76
C SER A 1040 29.91 -83.68 -56.22
N ALA A 1041 29.15 -84.78 -56.22
CA ALA A 1041 27.71 -84.76 -56.51
C ALA A 1041 26.88 -83.94 -55.50
N VAL A 1042 27.46 -83.60 -54.35
CA VAL A 1042 26.83 -82.84 -53.26
C VAL A 1042 27.60 -81.53 -53.12
N ASN A 1043 27.34 -80.58 -54.02
CA ASN A 1043 28.03 -79.28 -54.12
C ASN A 1043 27.01 -78.12 -54.19
N PRO A 1044 27.20 -77.03 -53.42
CA PRO A 1044 28.26 -76.80 -52.44
C PRO A 1044 27.98 -77.47 -51.08
N GLN A 1045 29.01 -77.55 -50.23
CA GLN A 1045 28.90 -77.97 -48.82
C GLN A 1045 29.10 -76.79 -47.87
N VAL A 1046 28.43 -76.82 -46.72
CA VAL A 1046 28.29 -75.64 -45.87
C VAL A 1046 28.64 -75.96 -44.42
N LEU A 1047 29.53 -75.15 -43.84
CA LEU A 1047 29.85 -75.12 -42.41
C LEU A 1047 29.14 -73.91 -41.77
N ASN A 1048 28.26 -74.17 -40.79
CA ASN A 1048 27.44 -73.15 -40.17
C ASN A 1048 28.21 -72.35 -39.11
N LEU A 1049 28.08 -71.01 -39.16
CA LEU A 1049 28.72 -70.06 -38.26
C LEU A 1049 27.70 -69.17 -37.54
N ALA A 1050 28.04 -68.73 -36.33
CA ALA A 1050 27.33 -67.69 -35.58
C ALA A 1050 28.32 -66.73 -34.88
N GLY A 1051 27.88 -65.52 -34.54
CA GLY A 1051 28.71 -64.56 -33.82
C GLY A 1051 27.89 -63.47 -33.14
N THR A 1052 28.35 -62.95 -31.99
CA THR A 1052 27.69 -61.86 -31.26
C THR A 1052 28.59 -60.64 -31.10
N GLY A 1053 28.09 -59.47 -31.49
CA GLY A 1053 28.75 -58.18 -31.32
C GLY A 1053 28.38 -57.48 -29.99
N ILE A 1054 29.33 -56.81 -29.33
CA ILE A 1054 29.11 -55.99 -28.10
C ILE A 1054 29.69 -54.57 -28.22
N LEU A 1055 29.25 -53.63 -27.38
CA LEU A 1055 29.79 -52.27 -27.34
C LEU A 1055 31.24 -52.23 -26.82
N PRO A 1056 32.06 -51.25 -27.29
CA PRO A 1056 33.43 -51.04 -26.82
C PRO A 1056 33.50 -50.53 -25.38
N VAL A 1057 32.47 -49.80 -24.92
CA VAL A 1057 32.38 -49.25 -23.57
C VAL A 1057 31.05 -49.66 -22.93
N LYS A 1058 31.06 -50.03 -21.65
CA LYS A 1058 29.86 -50.36 -20.87
C LYS A 1058 29.82 -49.54 -19.58
N PHE A 1059 28.68 -48.90 -19.32
CA PHE A 1059 28.39 -48.21 -18.06
C PHE A 1059 27.60 -49.08 -17.10
N THR A 1060 27.88 -49.00 -15.80
CA THR A 1060 27.12 -49.70 -14.76
C THR A 1060 27.03 -48.82 -13.51
N PRO A 1061 25.82 -48.41 -13.07
CA PRO A 1061 24.52 -48.62 -13.74
C PRO A 1061 24.40 -47.83 -15.06
N ALA A 1062 23.41 -48.17 -15.89
CA ALA A 1062 23.14 -47.49 -17.16
C ALA A 1062 22.36 -46.16 -17.01
N SER A 1063 21.88 -45.87 -15.80
CA SER A 1063 21.26 -44.61 -15.39
C SER A 1063 21.45 -44.37 -13.90
N LEU A 1064 21.37 -43.12 -13.46
CA LEU A 1064 21.34 -42.73 -12.05
C LEU A 1064 20.05 -41.96 -11.71
N THR A 1065 19.54 -42.20 -10.50
CA THR A 1065 18.43 -41.45 -9.92
C THR A 1065 18.85 -40.94 -8.55
N PHE A 1066 18.80 -39.62 -8.37
CA PHE A 1066 19.12 -38.94 -7.14
C PHE A 1066 17.88 -38.82 -6.26
N PRO A 1067 18.03 -39.01 -4.93
CA PRO A 1067 16.95 -38.77 -3.99
C PRO A 1067 16.57 -37.28 -3.96
N LEU A 1068 15.44 -36.99 -3.30
CA LEU A 1068 14.91 -35.65 -3.13
C LEU A 1068 15.93 -34.73 -2.43
N GLN A 1069 16.26 -33.60 -3.04
CA GLN A 1069 17.29 -32.67 -2.58
C GLN A 1069 16.71 -31.29 -2.30
N ALA A 1070 17.15 -30.63 -1.22
CA ALA A 1070 16.71 -29.26 -0.93
C ALA A 1070 17.33 -28.26 -1.93
N VAL A 1071 16.54 -27.30 -2.42
CA VAL A 1071 17.05 -26.24 -3.29
C VAL A 1071 18.21 -25.49 -2.62
N GLY A 1072 19.31 -25.31 -3.34
CA GLY A 1072 20.53 -24.65 -2.85
C GLY A 1072 21.52 -25.56 -2.10
N THR A 1073 21.27 -26.87 -2.05
CA THR A 1073 22.17 -27.84 -1.38
C THR A 1073 22.70 -28.91 -2.34
N THR A 1074 23.87 -29.47 -2.04
CA THR A 1074 24.51 -30.53 -2.84
C THR A 1074 24.18 -31.92 -2.32
N SER A 1075 23.81 -32.82 -3.23
CA SER A 1075 23.55 -34.22 -2.90
C SER A 1075 24.82 -35.02 -2.59
N SER A 1076 24.65 -36.22 -2.00
CA SER A 1076 25.72 -37.20 -1.90
C SER A 1076 26.14 -37.70 -3.29
N VAL A 1077 27.45 -37.92 -3.49
CA VAL A 1077 28.00 -38.44 -4.73
C VAL A 1077 27.43 -39.83 -5.07
N GLN A 1078 26.94 -40.02 -6.28
CA GLN A 1078 26.65 -41.34 -6.87
C GLN A 1078 27.72 -41.72 -7.89
N ILE A 1079 27.94 -43.02 -8.08
CA ILE A 1079 29.06 -43.54 -8.90
C ILE A 1079 28.54 -44.33 -10.10
N ILE A 1080 29.14 -44.08 -11.26
CA ILE A 1080 29.01 -44.88 -12.48
C ILE A 1080 30.36 -45.56 -12.76
N ALA A 1081 30.36 -46.87 -12.99
CA ALA A 1081 31.54 -47.59 -13.45
C ALA A 1081 31.58 -47.60 -14.99
N LEU A 1082 32.68 -47.17 -15.58
CA LEU A 1082 32.99 -47.26 -17.01
C LEU A 1082 33.93 -48.44 -17.23
N SER A 1083 33.50 -49.45 -18.00
CA SER A 1083 34.31 -50.60 -18.41
C SER A 1083 34.77 -50.47 -19.86
N ASN A 1084 36.08 -50.47 -20.10
CA ASN A 1084 36.67 -50.58 -21.43
C ASN A 1084 36.68 -52.07 -21.84
N LYS A 1085 36.03 -52.42 -22.95
CA LYS A 1085 35.98 -53.79 -23.51
C LYS A 1085 36.93 -54.00 -24.69
N LEU A 1086 37.63 -52.95 -25.12
CA LEU A 1086 38.64 -53.04 -26.16
C LEU A 1086 39.89 -53.75 -25.64
N ASN A 1087 40.58 -54.43 -26.56
CA ASN A 1087 41.94 -54.95 -26.33
C ASN A 1087 43.02 -53.85 -26.40
N ALA A 1088 42.59 -52.59 -26.58
CA ALA A 1088 43.43 -51.40 -26.58
C ALA A 1088 42.95 -50.42 -25.49
N ALA A 1089 43.84 -49.53 -25.07
CA ALA A 1089 43.48 -48.49 -24.12
C ALA A 1089 42.51 -47.47 -24.75
N LEU A 1090 41.52 -47.04 -23.98
CA LEU A 1090 40.49 -46.08 -24.39
C LEU A 1090 40.91 -44.67 -24.00
N THR A 1091 41.10 -43.79 -24.99
CA THR A 1091 41.37 -42.37 -24.75
C THR A 1091 40.07 -41.58 -24.64
N ILE A 1092 39.77 -41.10 -23.43
CA ILE A 1092 38.62 -40.24 -23.14
C ILE A 1092 39.00 -38.79 -23.47
N SER A 1093 38.24 -38.17 -24.38
CA SER A 1093 38.42 -36.77 -24.77
C SER A 1093 37.63 -35.80 -23.89
N ALA A 1094 36.48 -36.21 -23.34
CA ALA A 1094 35.71 -35.41 -22.40
C ALA A 1094 34.78 -36.27 -21.53
N ILE A 1095 34.56 -35.84 -20.29
CA ILE A 1095 33.48 -36.29 -19.41
C ILE A 1095 32.76 -35.04 -18.94
N SER A 1096 31.47 -34.91 -19.25
CA SER A 1096 30.64 -33.78 -18.82
C SER A 1096 29.33 -34.23 -18.22
N ALA A 1097 28.76 -33.41 -17.35
CA ALA A 1097 27.40 -33.54 -16.84
C ALA A 1097 26.58 -32.31 -17.25
N SER A 1098 25.28 -32.49 -17.52
CA SER A 1098 24.37 -31.41 -17.90
C SER A 1098 23.34 -31.07 -16.81
N GLY A 1099 22.65 -29.94 -16.96
CA GLY A 1099 21.63 -29.49 -16.02
C GLY A 1099 22.19 -29.14 -14.64
N ALA A 1100 21.51 -29.57 -13.58
CA ALA A 1100 21.92 -29.35 -12.19
C ALA A 1100 22.93 -30.40 -11.68
N PHE A 1101 23.57 -31.16 -12.58
CA PHE A 1101 24.50 -32.23 -12.22
C PHE A 1101 25.94 -31.82 -12.51
N ALA A 1102 26.87 -32.26 -11.67
CA ALA A 1102 28.30 -32.00 -11.85
C ALA A 1102 29.12 -33.28 -11.71
N ILE A 1103 30.18 -33.39 -12.52
CA ILE A 1103 31.17 -34.45 -12.41
C ILE A 1103 32.08 -34.13 -11.22
N THR A 1104 32.29 -35.12 -10.36
CA THR A 1104 33.24 -35.03 -9.25
C THR A 1104 34.10 -36.30 -9.20
N PRO A 1105 35.42 -36.20 -8.96
CA PRO A 1105 36.25 -37.38 -8.76
C PRO A 1105 35.78 -38.19 -7.55
N ALA A 1106 35.38 -39.45 -7.76
CA ALA A 1106 34.96 -40.34 -6.68
C ALA A 1106 35.13 -41.83 -7.05
N GLY A 1107 35.13 -42.69 -6.02
CA GLY A 1107 35.38 -44.13 -6.13
C GLY A 1107 36.86 -44.50 -5.98
N SER A 1108 37.15 -45.81 -6.04
CA SER A 1108 38.50 -46.34 -5.82
C SER A 1108 39.46 -46.15 -7.02
N ASN A 1109 38.93 -45.89 -8.22
CA ASN A 1109 39.73 -45.65 -9.43
C ASN A 1109 39.03 -44.66 -10.38
N PRO A 1110 39.04 -43.34 -10.07
CA PRO A 1110 38.38 -42.34 -10.91
C PRO A 1110 38.89 -42.34 -12.36
N CYS A 1111 37.99 -42.15 -13.33
CA CYS A 1111 38.37 -42.12 -14.75
C CYS A 1111 39.27 -40.91 -15.07
N GLY A 1112 40.46 -41.19 -15.61
CA GLY A 1112 41.32 -40.21 -16.26
C GLY A 1112 41.09 -40.14 -17.77
N THR A 1113 42.00 -39.49 -18.50
CA THR A 1113 41.97 -39.42 -19.97
C THR A 1113 42.31 -40.74 -20.66
N ASN A 1114 42.81 -41.74 -19.93
CA ASN A 1114 43.21 -43.03 -20.46
C ASN A 1114 42.69 -44.17 -19.58
N VAL A 1115 41.88 -45.07 -20.14
CA VAL A 1115 41.36 -46.26 -19.47
C VAL A 1115 42.00 -47.50 -20.10
N PRO A 1116 42.88 -48.25 -19.39
CA PRO A 1116 43.59 -49.40 -19.95
C PRO A 1116 42.66 -50.44 -20.60
N ALA A 1117 43.21 -51.21 -21.53
CA ALA A 1117 42.49 -52.32 -22.18
C ALA A 1117 41.86 -53.25 -21.14
N LEU A 1118 40.63 -53.68 -21.38
CA LEU A 1118 39.87 -54.62 -20.53
C LEU A 1118 39.74 -54.20 -19.04
N SER A 1119 39.92 -52.91 -18.73
CA SER A 1119 39.87 -52.38 -17.35
C SER A 1119 38.60 -51.56 -17.07
N GLN A 1120 38.48 -51.08 -15.83
CA GLN A 1120 37.35 -50.24 -15.39
C GLN A 1120 37.81 -49.04 -14.55
N CYS A 1121 37.06 -47.95 -14.64
CA CYS A 1121 37.22 -46.74 -13.83
C CYS A 1121 35.86 -46.21 -13.35
N THR A 1122 35.85 -45.24 -12.43
CA THR A 1122 34.63 -44.66 -11.84
C THR A 1122 34.44 -43.19 -12.17
N ILE A 1123 33.19 -42.79 -12.40
CA ILE A 1123 32.77 -41.39 -12.60
C ILE A 1123 31.83 -41.04 -11.45
N GLY A 1124 32.17 -40.04 -10.64
CA GLY A 1124 31.30 -39.51 -9.59
C GLY A 1124 30.41 -38.40 -10.11
N VAL A 1125 29.16 -38.38 -9.66
CA VAL A 1125 28.15 -37.39 -10.05
C VAL A 1125 27.43 -36.86 -8.80
N VAL A 1126 27.24 -35.54 -8.73
CA VAL A 1126 26.43 -34.86 -7.70
C VAL A 1126 25.28 -34.09 -8.33
N PHE A 1127 24.26 -33.77 -7.53
CA PHE A 1127 23.06 -33.02 -7.91
C PHE A 1127 22.90 -31.77 -7.04
N ASN A 1128 22.86 -30.59 -7.67
CA ASN A 1128 22.89 -29.25 -7.06
C ASN A 1128 21.72 -28.38 -7.57
N PRO A 1129 20.47 -28.62 -7.16
CA PRO A 1129 19.32 -27.90 -7.72
C PRO A 1129 19.18 -26.46 -7.23
N SER A 1130 18.84 -25.54 -8.15
CA SER A 1130 18.48 -24.14 -7.86
C SER A 1130 16.97 -23.85 -7.96
N VAL A 1131 16.18 -24.83 -8.41
CA VAL A 1131 14.72 -24.74 -8.58
C VAL A 1131 14.03 -26.02 -8.12
N ARG A 1132 12.77 -25.92 -7.68
CA ARG A 1132 11.94 -27.07 -7.30
C ARG A 1132 11.50 -27.87 -8.52
N GLY A 1133 11.30 -29.17 -8.35
CA GLY A 1133 10.75 -30.08 -9.37
C GLY A 1133 11.72 -31.16 -9.85
N ALA A 1134 11.26 -31.96 -10.81
CA ALA A 1134 12.06 -33.03 -11.43
C ALA A 1134 13.01 -32.43 -12.47
N ILE A 1135 14.31 -32.68 -12.32
CA ILE A 1135 15.38 -32.17 -13.17
C ILE A 1135 16.07 -33.36 -13.85
N PRO A 1136 15.94 -33.53 -15.18
CA PRO A 1136 16.72 -34.51 -15.93
C PRO A 1136 18.18 -34.05 -16.08
N GLY A 1137 19.07 -34.98 -16.40
CA GLY A 1137 20.48 -34.72 -16.70
C GLY A 1137 21.11 -35.85 -17.51
N LEU A 1138 22.32 -35.64 -18.02
CA LEU A 1138 23.12 -36.68 -18.66
C LEU A 1138 24.57 -36.57 -18.22
N VAL A 1139 25.24 -37.72 -18.07
CA VAL A 1139 26.69 -37.79 -18.20
C VAL A 1139 27.01 -38.16 -19.64
N THR A 1140 27.84 -37.35 -20.31
CA THR A 1140 28.35 -37.62 -21.66
C THR A 1140 29.83 -37.96 -21.56
N VAL A 1141 30.22 -39.12 -22.10
CA VAL A 1141 31.62 -39.55 -22.21
C VAL A 1141 32.00 -39.63 -23.67
N SER A 1142 32.91 -38.75 -24.08
CA SER A 1142 33.44 -38.68 -25.43
C SER A 1142 34.81 -39.35 -25.50
N TYR A 1143 35.04 -40.13 -26.55
CA TYR A 1143 36.29 -40.86 -26.81
C TYR A 1143 36.50 -41.08 -28.32
N GLY A 1144 37.67 -41.60 -28.71
CA GLY A 1144 38.16 -41.59 -30.09
C GLY A 1144 37.61 -42.67 -31.04
N ASP A 1145 36.45 -43.28 -30.79
CA ASP A 1145 35.89 -44.33 -31.66
C ASP A 1145 34.55 -43.96 -32.30
N ALA A 1146 34.08 -44.80 -33.24
CA ALA A 1146 32.86 -44.56 -34.02
C ALA A 1146 31.54 -44.67 -33.21
N PHE A 1147 31.60 -45.10 -31.95
CA PHE A 1147 30.46 -45.23 -31.05
C PHE A 1147 30.42 -44.13 -29.98
N SER A 1148 31.33 -43.15 -30.05
CA SER A 1148 31.38 -41.96 -29.20
C SER A 1148 30.49 -40.82 -29.72
N PRO A 1149 29.87 -40.02 -28.84
CA PRO A 1149 29.87 -40.16 -27.38
C PRO A 1149 28.92 -41.26 -26.90
N GLN A 1150 29.13 -41.72 -25.66
CA GLN A 1150 28.16 -42.54 -24.92
C GLN A 1150 27.64 -41.81 -23.70
N GLU A 1151 26.43 -42.15 -23.29
CA GLU A 1151 25.69 -41.36 -22.31
C GLU A 1151 25.08 -42.20 -21.20
N VAL A 1152 24.93 -41.59 -20.03
CA VAL A 1152 24.23 -42.17 -18.87
C VAL A 1152 23.17 -41.17 -18.40
N ALA A 1153 21.91 -41.60 -18.41
CA ALA A 1153 20.79 -40.76 -18.00
C ALA A 1153 20.82 -40.49 -16.49
N LEU A 1154 20.58 -39.23 -16.11
CA LEU A 1154 20.48 -38.75 -14.74
C LEU A 1154 19.08 -38.20 -14.48
N THR A 1155 18.56 -38.44 -13.28
CA THR A 1155 17.28 -37.87 -12.82
C THR A 1155 17.40 -37.45 -11.37
N GLY A 1156 16.88 -36.28 -11.01
CA GLY A 1156 16.85 -35.76 -9.64
C GLY A 1156 15.58 -34.98 -9.38
N THR A 1157 15.16 -34.86 -8.12
CA THR A 1157 13.99 -34.03 -7.74
C THR A 1157 14.37 -33.07 -6.62
N ALA A 1158 13.93 -31.82 -6.73
CA ALA A 1158 14.24 -30.76 -5.78
C ALA A 1158 13.01 -30.23 -5.06
N GLN A 1159 13.14 -29.89 -3.76
CA GLN A 1159 12.09 -29.32 -2.91
C GLN A 1159 12.57 -28.14 -2.06
#